data_AF-A0A957HU33-F1
#
_entry.id   AF-A0A957HU33-F1
#
_cell.length_a   1.000
_cell.length_b   1.000
_cell.length_c   1.000
_cell.angle_alpha   90.00
_cell.angle_beta   90.00
_cell.angle_gamma   90.00
#
_symmetry.space_group_name_H-M   'P 1'
#
loop_
_entity.id
_entity.type
_entity.pdbx_description
1 polymer ?
#
loop_
_entity_poly.entity_id
_entity_poly.type
_entity_poly.pdbx_seq_one_letter_code
_entity_poly.pdbx_strand_id
1 'polypeptide(L)'
;MDSFSFKTTAELPVDMEIVGQPRGVRAIEFGIGIQSHGYNIFVLGETGTGRATTIKRFLQGRTQDEATPTDWVYVHNFAVPHQPRAIALPAGQGGVFKQQMAALIQALKRDLPQAFDSDTYRDSIETVQQDFETRQGELLSIFRQQCAAAGFALVQTTKGFVIAPMQDGQPVPPEQLQGLTVEARSRLDAAYQDLSAELEDVLADVYGMEQETRQQMKRIDREVAGTAVQHHFDSLKQSYAAEDEALLYLNEVHEDVLNQIDDFAPPVDRQDEIDLRRYEVNLLVDQQQMEGAPVILESNPSYHGLFGRLEYEMNAGMLTTHFTNIKAGSLHRASGGYLLMNAHDLLKSSQAWEALKRALKQELIHVDPMARLETSQVLAKSLDPEPIPLQVKIVLIGSPGLYYALHEQDQDFSTLFKVRSDFDITMPRTPENELAYARFVANRCHAEGLYHFDASAVARVIEFGGRLADHQGQLSTQFGLIADLLREASYWAEINGRSTVTDLDVQQALHERTNRANRIEEETFELILDGTIFIATEGSVIGQVNGLSVIDTGEYAFGQPGRITARTFMGDEGLIHIEHETDMSGPIHHKGVLTLNGYLGGTYAQNQPLTMSASLTFEQTYVGIEGDSASSTELYALISSLSRVPLKQSIAVTGSVNQRGEIQPIGGVNEKIEGFFRLCKARGLTGDQGVLIPASNVQNLMLHEEVVTAVSANQFHIWPVHTIDEGIEILTGKTAGKRREDGSYPEGTLHCAVQTHLRHLAEELNKFGDSDDDD
;
A
#
# COMPACT_ATOMS: atom_id res chain seq x y z
N MET A 1 5.09 18.76 39.71
CA MET A 1 5.57 18.99 38.32
C MET A 1 7.09 19.15 38.36
N ASP A 2 7.83 18.08 38.68
CA ASP A 2 9.31 18.08 38.79
C ASP A 2 9.95 16.92 38.00
N SER A 3 9.28 16.37 36.97
CA SER A 3 9.78 15.14 36.32
C SER A 3 10.80 15.37 35.19
N PHE A 4 10.86 16.58 34.61
CA PHE A 4 11.76 16.86 33.49
C PHE A 4 12.90 17.79 33.87
N SER A 5 14.10 17.44 33.40
CA SER A 5 15.35 18.19 33.65
C SER A 5 15.60 19.33 32.64
N PHE A 6 14.81 19.42 31.57
CA PHE A 6 14.92 20.45 30.53
C PHE A 6 13.90 21.57 30.75
N LYS A 7 14.21 22.78 30.27
CA LYS A 7 13.24 23.89 30.29
C LYS A 7 12.36 23.90 29.05
N THR A 8 12.95 23.66 27.88
CA THR A 8 12.24 23.59 26.61
C THR A 8 12.72 22.41 25.77
N THR A 9 11.87 21.94 24.85
CA THR A 9 12.22 20.83 23.95
C THR A 9 13.38 21.17 22.99
N ALA A 10 13.81 22.42 22.89
CA ALA A 10 15.00 22.82 22.14
C ALA A 10 16.31 22.28 22.75
N GLU A 11 16.28 21.91 24.03
CA GLU A 11 17.44 21.36 24.76
C GLU A 11 17.59 19.85 24.57
N LEU A 12 16.60 19.18 23.98
CA LEU A 12 16.59 17.73 23.80
C LEU A 12 17.31 17.30 22.52
N PRO A 13 18.02 16.17 22.54
CA PRO A 13 18.67 15.64 21.34
C PRO A 13 17.63 15.23 20.31
N VAL A 14 17.94 15.48 19.03
CA VAL A 14 17.13 15.04 17.91
C VAL A 14 17.59 13.63 17.52
N ASP A 15 16.85 12.60 17.95
CA ASP A 15 17.08 11.20 17.62
C ASP A 15 16.00 10.64 16.68
N MET A 16 16.39 9.72 15.79
CA MET A 16 15.47 9.14 14.79
C MET A 16 14.89 7.78 15.22
N GLU A 17 14.91 7.47 16.52
CA GLU A 17 14.42 6.20 17.03
C GLU A 17 12.89 6.10 17.01
N ILE A 18 12.38 4.91 16.70
CA ILE A 18 10.95 4.62 16.80
C ILE A 18 10.59 4.46 18.28
N VAL A 19 9.89 5.45 18.82
CA VAL A 19 9.50 5.49 20.23
C VAL A 19 8.45 4.43 20.55
N GLY A 20 8.66 3.67 21.64
CA GLY A 20 7.64 2.82 22.23
C GLY A 20 7.35 1.50 21.52
N GLN A 21 8.11 1.13 20.48
CA GLN A 21 7.78 0.00 19.60
C GLN A 21 8.88 -1.09 19.55
N PRO A 22 9.40 -1.59 20.68
CA PRO A 22 10.54 -2.51 20.67
C PRO A 22 10.26 -3.82 19.93
N ARG A 23 9.02 -4.32 19.98
CA ARG A 23 8.62 -5.55 19.26
C ARG A 23 8.55 -5.33 17.75
N GLY A 24 7.91 -4.24 17.31
CA GLY A 24 7.82 -3.88 15.89
C GLY A 24 9.20 -3.62 15.29
N VAL A 25 10.04 -2.83 15.97
CA VAL A 25 11.41 -2.53 15.55
C VAL A 25 12.24 -3.82 15.41
N ARG A 26 12.25 -4.70 16.42
CA ARG A 26 12.99 -5.96 16.34
C ARG A 26 12.51 -6.88 15.22
N ALA A 27 11.20 -6.92 14.95
CA ALA A 27 10.66 -7.71 13.86
C ALA A 27 11.11 -7.16 12.49
N ILE A 28 11.12 -5.83 12.33
CA ILE A 28 11.66 -5.18 11.14
C ILE A 28 13.16 -5.49 11.00
N GLU A 29 13.96 -5.31 12.05
CA GLU A 29 15.40 -5.62 12.06
C GLU A 29 15.68 -7.06 11.69
N PHE A 30 14.90 -8.01 12.20
CA PHE A 30 14.98 -9.42 11.81
C PHE A 30 14.67 -9.61 10.31
N GLY A 31 13.60 -8.98 9.81
CA GLY A 31 13.19 -9.09 8.41
C GLY A 31 14.18 -8.48 7.42
N ILE A 32 14.85 -7.41 7.81
CA ILE A 32 15.97 -6.79 7.07
C ILE A 32 17.20 -7.71 7.10
N GLY A 33 17.56 -8.22 8.28
CA GLY A 33 18.78 -9.02 8.46
C GLY A 33 18.76 -10.38 7.77
N ILE A 34 17.58 -10.96 7.52
CA ILE A 34 17.43 -12.24 6.84
C ILE A 34 17.28 -12.08 5.33
N GLN A 35 18.19 -12.68 4.55
CA GLN A 35 18.18 -12.61 3.09
C GLN A 35 17.40 -13.76 2.40
N SER A 36 16.81 -14.66 3.18
CA SER A 36 16.10 -15.83 2.63
C SER A 36 14.76 -15.45 1.97
N HIS A 37 14.39 -16.25 0.97
CA HIS A 37 13.14 -16.09 0.22
C HIS A 37 11.87 -16.19 1.10
N GLY A 38 10.89 -15.33 0.80
CA GLY A 38 9.59 -15.29 1.48
C GLY A 38 9.61 -14.64 2.87
N TYR A 39 10.72 -14.01 3.27
CA TYR A 39 10.80 -13.20 4.49
C TYR A 39 10.50 -11.73 4.21
N ASN A 40 9.42 -11.45 3.46
CA ASN A 40 8.87 -10.11 3.38
C ASN A 40 8.15 -9.75 4.68
N ILE A 41 8.00 -8.45 4.91
CA ILE A 41 7.52 -7.90 6.17
C ILE A 41 6.10 -7.39 5.98
N PHE A 42 5.20 -7.80 6.87
CA PHE A 42 3.90 -7.16 7.04
C PHE A 42 3.87 -6.43 8.38
N VAL A 43 3.69 -5.12 8.31
CA VAL A 43 3.59 -4.22 9.44
C VAL A 43 2.12 -4.01 9.78
N LEU A 44 1.74 -4.41 10.99
CA LEU A 44 0.40 -4.23 11.50
C LEU A 44 0.20 -2.81 12.02
N GLY A 45 -0.88 -2.19 11.58
CA GLY A 45 -1.55 -1.14 12.33
C GLY A 45 -2.44 -0.24 11.48
N GLU A 46 -3.22 0.59 12.18
CA GLU A 46 -4.20 1.49 11.57
C GLU A 46 -3.60 2.54 10.62
N THR A 47 -4.36 2.87 9.57
CA THR A 47 -4.04 3.91 8.58
C THR A 47 -3.99 5.31 9.22
N GLY A 48 -3.21 6.22 8.64
CA GLY A 48 -3.16 7.63 9.07
C GLY A 48 -2.21 7.95 10.24
N THR A 49 -1.49 6.95 10.77
CA THR A 49 -0.62 7.12 11.95
C THR A 49 0.79 7.65 11.66
N GLY A 50 1.10 8.02 10.41
CA GLY A 50 2.44 8.46 10.00
C GLY A 50 3.51 7.35 9.94
N ARG A 51 3.13 6.09 10.20
CA ARG A 51 4.04 4.93 10.27
C ARG A 51 4.85 4.69 9.01
N ALA A 52 4.27 4.85 7.82
CA ALA A 52 4.99 4.63 6.56
C ALA A 52 6.24 5.52 6.44
N THR A 53 6.11 6.80 6.80
CA THR A 53 7.24 7.75 6.80
C THR A 53 8.27 7.41 7.87
N THR A 54 7.81 7.02 9.07
CA THR A 54 8.70 6.60 10.17
C THR A 54 9.50 5.35 9.80
N ILE A 55 8.84 4.33 9.25
CA ILE A 55 9.47 3.07 8.82
C ILE A 55 10.41 3.32 7.65
N LYS A 56 10.02 4.15 6.68
CA LYS A 56 10.90 4.55 5.57
C LYS A 56 12.20 5.16 6.10
N ARG A 57 12.10 6.13 7.02
CA ARG A 57 13.25 6.82 7.59
C ARG A 57 14.12 5.87 8.42
N PHE A 58 13.50 4.99 9.20
CA PHE A 58 14.20 3.94 9.95
C PHE A 58 14.98 3.00 9.03
N LEU A 59 14.37 2.55 7.93
CA LEU A 59 15.03 1.72 6.93
C LEU A 59 16.20 2.46 6.28
N GLN A 60 15.99 3.70 5.82
CA GLN A 60 17.04 4.52 5.19
C GLN A 60 18.28 4.68 6.10
N GLY A 61 18.08 4.94 7.39
CA GLY A 61 19.19 5.06 8.33
C GLY A 61 19.92 3.74 8.57
N ARG A 62 19.25 2.60 8.42
CA ARG A 62 19.84 1.28 8.68
C ARG A 62 20.55 0.68 7.46
N THR A 63 20.13 1.07 6.26
CA THR A 63 20.54 0.48 4.99
C THR A 63 21.51 1.38 4.20
N GLN A 64 21.93 2.51 4.78
CA GLN A 64 22.87 3.44 4.16
C GLN A 64 24.25 2.82 3.91
N ASP A 65 24.68 1.89 4.76
CA ASP A 65 25.96 1.18 4.64
C ASP A 65 25.89 -0.09 3.77
N GLU A 66 24.72 -0.42 3.21
CA GLU A 66 24.58 -1.55 2.28
C GLU A 66 25.19 -1.24 0.91
N ALA A 67 25.40 -2.26 0.07
CA ALA A 67 25.96 -2.03 -1.27
C ALA A 67 24.93 -1.33 -2.18
N THR A 68 25.36 -0.27 -2.86
CA THR A 68 24.53 0.37 -3.90
C THR A 68 24.26 -0.63 -5.03
N PRO A 69 22.99 -0.85 -5.43
CA PRO A 69 22.65 -1.82 -6.49
C PRO A 69 23.21 -1.44 -7.86
N THR A 70 23.20 -2.40 -8.79
CA THR A 70 23.60 -2.18 -10.18
C THR A 70 22.62 -1.27 -10.93
N ASP A 71 23.14 -0.55 -11.93
CA ASP A 71 22.33 0.09 -12.94
C ASP A 71 21.77 -0.96 -13.90
N TRP A 72 20.60 -0.68 -14.47
CA TRP A 72 19.98 -1.53 -15.50
C TRP A 72 19.74 -0.73 -16.77
N VAL A 73 20.19 -1.28 -17.90
CA VAL A 73 19.92 -0.73 -19.22
C VAL A 73 19.23 -1.76 -20.12
N TYR A 74 18.35 -1.30 -20.99
CA TYR A 74 17.87 -2.09 -22.13
C TYR A 74 18.60 -1.65 -23.40
N VAL A 75 19.05 -2.63 -24.17
CA VAL A 75 19.65 -2.44 -25.48
C VAL A 75 18.93 -3.28 -26.53
N HIS A 76 19.16 -2.96 -27.81
CA HIS A 76 18.63 -3.76 -28.90
C HIS A 76 19.23 -5.18 -28.90
N ASN A 77 18.39 -6.18 -29.19
CA ASN A 77 18.81 -7.56 -29.33
C ASN A 77 18.83 -7.94 -30.81
N PHE A 78 20.02 -8.01 -31.40
CA PHE A 78 20.20 -8.28 -32.84
C PHE A 78 19.73 -9.67 -33.27
N ALA A 79 19.75 -10.65 -32.36
CA ALA A 79 19.28 -12.00 -32.63
C ALA A 79 17.74 -12.10 -32.55
N VAL A 80 17.13 -11.38 -31.60
CA VAL A 80 15.68 -11.39 -31.36
C VAL A 80 15.17 -9.94 -31.18
N PRO A 81 14.95 -9.16 -32.26
CA PRO A 81 14.69 -7.72 -32.20
C PRO A 81 13.49 -7.27 -31.36
N HIS A 82 12.50 -8.15 -31.18
CA HIS A 82 11.31 -7.87 -30.37
C HIS A 82 11.53 -8.11 -28.87
N GLN A 83 12.66 -8.68 -28.46
CA GLN A 83 13.05 -8.92 -27.07
C GLN A 83 14.30 -8.12 -26.71
N PRO A 84 14.17 -6.82 -26.37
CA PRO A 84 15.27 -6.01 -25.89
C PRO A 84 16.05 -6.71 -24.76
N ARG A 85 17.39 -6.70 -24.86
CA ARG A 85 18.27 -7.37 -23.90
C ARG A 85 18.51 -6.46 -22.70
N ALA A 86 18.41 -7.01 -21.49
CA ALA A 86 18.76 -6.30 -20.27
C ALA A 86 20.25 -6.50 -19.98
N ILE A 87 20.96 -5.42 -19.60
CA ILE A 87 22.37 -5.50 -19.19
C ILE A 87 22.51 -4.86 -17.82
N ALA A 88 23.13 -5.59 -16.89
CA ALA A 88 23.49 -5.08 -15.57
C ALA A 88 24.86 -4.38 -15.64
N LEU A 89 24.94 -3.17 -15.10
CA LEU A 89 26.18 -2.39 -15.02
C LEU A 89 26.44 -1.94 -13.58
N PRO A 90 27.71 -1.76 -13.17
CA PRO A 90 28.01 -1.20 -11.85
C PRO A 90 27.30 0.14 -11.62
N ALA A 91 26.99 0.47 -10.37
CA ALA A 91 26.28 1.70 -10.00
C ALA A 91 26.91 2.95 -10.65
N GLY A 92 26.10 3.75 -11.33
CA GLY A 92 26.52 4.96 -12.05
C GLY A 92 27.19 4.73 -13.41
N GLN A 93 27.48 3.48 -13.81
CA GLN A 93 28.07 3.17 -15.12
C GLN A 93 27.04 3.12 -16.25
N GLY A 94 25.75 2.93 -15.96
CA GLY A 94 24.69 2.92 -16.96
C GLY A 94 24.54 4.28 -17.66
N GLY A 95 24.63 5.37 -16.90
CA GLY A 95 24.67 6.73 -17.44
C GLY A 95 25.88 6.98 -18.34
N VAL A 96 27.06 6.51 -17.91
CA VAL A 96 28.31 6.60 -18.69
C VAL A 96 28.19 5.80 -19.99
N PHE A 97 27.71 4.55 -19.92
CA PHE A 97 27.54 3.68 -21.09
C PHE A 97 26.60 4.29 -22.11
N LYS A 98 25.46 4.84 -21.68
CA LYS A 98 24.53 5.54 -22.56
C LYS A 98 25.17 6.73 -23.27
N GLN A 99 25.97 7.53 -22.56
CA GLN A 99 26.67 8.67 -23.16
C GLN A 99 27.74 8.23 -24.17
N GLN A 100 28.50 7.18 -23.85
CA GLN A 100 29.53 6.63 -24.73
C GLN A 100 28.93 6.01 -26.00
N MET A 101 27.82 5.28 -25.89
CA MET A 101 27.08 4.77 -27.05
C MET A 101 26.50 5.90 -27.91
N ALA A 102 25.99 6.98 -27.30
CA ALA A 102 25.55 8.15 -28.04
C ALA A 102 26.72 8.82 -28.81
N ALA A 103 27.91 8.88 -28.21
CA ALA A 103 29.11 9.38 -28.86
C ALA A 103 29.56 8.47 -30.01
N LEU A 104 29.48 7.14 -29.84
CA LEU A 104 29.73 6.17 -30.90
C LEU A 104 28.81 6.42 -32.10
N ILE A 105 27.50 6.56 -31.88
CA ILE A 105 26.52 6.85 -32.95
C ILE A 105 26.91 8.12 -33.72
N GLN A 106 27.35 9.17 -33.03
CA GLN A 106 27.79 10.41 -33.69
C GLN A 106 29.11 10.22 -34.47
N ALA A 107 30.03 9.42 -33.96
CA ALA A 107 31.26 9.07 -34.67
C ALA A 107 30.98 8.26 -35.94
N LEU A 108 30.10 7.24 -35.86
CA LEU A 108 29.69 6.44 -37.01
C LEU A 108 29.04 7.30 -38.11
N LYS A 109 28.16 8.24 -37.74
CA LYS A 109 27.53 9.19 -38.67
C LYS A 109 28.53 10.07 -39.43
N ARG A 110 29.72 10.29 -38.87
CA ARG A 110 30.75 11.16 -39.45
C ARG A 110 31.80 10.35 -40.23
N ASP A 111 32.34 9.30 -39.61
CA ASP A 111 33.55 8.64 -40.09
C ASP A 111 33.26 7.59 -41.18
N LEU A 112 32.09 6.94 -41.16
CA LEU A 112 31.71 5.98 -42.21
C LEU A 112 31.48 6.67 -43.57
N PRO A 113 30.66 7.74 -43.69
CA PRO A 113 30.52 8.44 -44.98
C PRO A 113 31.84 9.00 -45.51
N GLN A 114 32.71 9.50 -44.62
CA GLN A 114 34.02 10.02 -45.00
C GLN A 114 34.95 8.92 -45.56
N ALA A 115 34.89 7.70 -45.01
CA ALA A 115 35.69 6.58 -45.48
C ALA A 115 35.28 6.14 -46.91
N PHE A 116 33.98 6.12 -47.19
CA PHE A 116 33.44 5.82 -48.53
C PHE A 116 33.62 6.96 -49.55
N ASP A 117 33.95 8.16 -49.11
CA ASP A 117 34.28 9.28 -50.00
C ASP A 117 35.79 9.36 -50.33
N SER A 118 36.60 8.46 -49.77
CA SER A 118 38.06 8.45 -49.96
C SER A 118 38.47 8.04 -51.38
N ASP A 119 39.49 8.70 -51.92
CA ASP A 119 40.04 8.37 -53.26
C ASP A 119 40.51 6.91 -53.32
N THR A 120 41.10 6.40 -52.23
CA THR A 120 41.53 4.99 -52.11
C THR A 120 40.39 3.98 -52.26
N TYR A 121 39.20 4.31 -51.74
CA TYR A 121 38.03 3.45 -51.89
C TYR A 121 37.49 3.52 -53.33
N ARG A 122 37.37 4.72 -53.90
CA ARG A 122 36.92 4.93 -55.29
C ARG A 122 37.82 4.19 -56.28
N ASP A 123 39.13 4.33 -56.14
CA ASP A 123 40.12 3.65 -56.99
C ASP A 123 39.99 2.12 -56.91
N SER A 124 39.76 1.59 -55.71
CA SER A 124 39.61 0.14 -55.49
C SER A 124 38.33 -0.41 -56.12
N ILE A 125 37.21 0.30 -55.99
CA ILE A 125 35.95 -0.06 -56.64
C ILE A 125 36.05 0.06 -58.16
N GLU A 126 36.66 1.14 -58.68
CA GLU A 126 36.87 1.34 -60.12
C GLU A 126 37.74 0.23 -60.69
N THR A 127 38.82 -0.18 -60.00
CA THR A 127 39.68 -1.29 -60.43
C THR A 127 38.90 -2.60 -60.57
N VAL A 128 38.07 -2.94 -59.58
CA VAL A 128 37.25 -4.17 -59.61
C VAL A 128 36.20 -4.12 -60.72
N GLN A 129 35.60 -2.94 -60.97
CA GLN A 129 34.65 -2.76 -62.07
C GLN A 129 35.34 -2.87 -63.44
N GLN A 130 36.51 -2.24 -63.61
CA GLN A 130 37.29 -2.31 -64.86
C GLN A 130 37.76 -3.74 -65.15
N ASP A 131 38.18 -4.50 -64.13
CA ASP A 131 38.54 -5.91 -64.26
C ASP A 131 37.36 -6.75 -64.75
N PHE A 132 36.15 -6.51 -64.22
CA PHE A 132 34.92 -7.16 -64.68
C PHE A 132 34.59 -6.78 -66.13
N GLU A 133 34.60 -5.50 -66.48
CA GLU A 133 34.32 -5.03 -67.84
C GLU A 133 35.30 -5.61 -68.85
N THR A 134 36.58 -5.72 -68.49
CA THR A 134 37.62 -6.31 -69.33
C THR A 134 37.37 -7.80 -69.57
N ARG A 135 37.14 -8.59 -68.52
CA ARG A 135 36.88 -10.04 -68.63
C ARG A 135 35.57 -10.34 -69.36
N GLN A 136 34.52 -9.57 -69.08
CA GLN A 136 33.24 -9.66 -69.79
C GLN A 136 33.45 -9.36 -71.28
N GLY A 137 34.21 -8.31 -71.60
CA GLY A 137 34.58 -7.93 -72.95
C GLY A 137 35.33 -9.04 -73.69
N GLU A 138 36.31 -9.68 -73.03
CA GLU A 138 37.08 -10.80 -73.59
C GLU A 138 36.20 -12.01 -73.91
N LEU A 139 35.37 -12.48 -72.95
CA LEU A 139 34.44 -13.60 -73.14
C LEU A 139 33.47 -13.35 -74.29
N LEU A 140 32.83 -12.18 -74.31
CA LEU A 140 31.90 -11.81 -75.38
C LEU A 140 32.62 -11.63 -76.72
N SER A 141 33.89 -11.23 -76.73
CA SER A 141 34.68 -11.11 -77.97
C SER A 141 35.02 -12.49 -78.56
N ILE A 142 35.36 -13.47 -77.72
CA ILE A 142 35.60 -14.86 -78.13
C ILE A 142 34.30 -15.44 -78.73
N PHE A 143 33.17 -15.25 -78.05
CA PHE A 143 31.88 -15.72 -78.53
C PHE A 143 31.43 -15.01 -79.83
N ARG A 144 31.71 -13.70 -79.97
CA ARG A 144 31.50 -12.96 -81.23
C ARG A 144 32.28 -13.57 -82.39
N GLN A 145 33.53 -14.00 -82.18
CA GLN A 145 34.34 -14.64 -83.22
C GLN A 145 33.79 -16.01 -83.61
N GLN A 146 33.31 -16.80 -82.65
CA GLN A 146 32.66 -18.10 -82.89
C GLN A 146 31.36 -17.93 -83.70
N CYS A 147 30.52 -16.98 -83.31
CA CYS A 147 29.33 -16.60 -84.09
C CYS A 147 29.70 -16.23 -85.54
N ALA A 148 30.71 -15.36 -85.73
CA ALA A 148 31.12 -14.92 -87.06
C ALA A 148 31.64 -16.06 -87.94
N ALA A 149 32.40 -17.00 -87.37
CA ALA A 149 32.90 -18.18 -88.08
C ALA A 149 31.77 -19.13 -88.54
N ALA A 150 30.66 -19.16 -87.81
CA ALA A 150 29.46 -19.92 -88.12
C ALA A 150 28.43 -19.16 -88.98
N GLY A 151 28.72 -17.90 -89.37
CA GLY A 151 27.83 -17.08 -90.18
C GLY A 151 26.74 -16.34 -89.40
N PHE A 152 26.97 -16.03 -88.13
CA PHE A 152 26.06 -15.31 -87.22
C PHE A 152 26.74 -14.09 -86.57
N ALA A 153 25.93 -13.16 -86.06
CA ALA A 153 26.32 -11.98 -85.32
C ALA A 153 25.76 -12.05 -83.90
N LEU A 154 26.58 -11.73 -82.90
CA LEU A 154 26.06 -11.42 -81.56
C LEU A 154 25.67 -9.95 -81.51
N VAL A 155 24.37 -9.68 -81.33
CA VAL A 155 23.82 -8.33 -81.27
C VAL A 155 23.38 -8.03 -79.84
N GLN A 156 23.86 -6.92 -79.30
CA GLN A 156 23.38 -6.40 -78.02
C GLN A 156 22.07 -5.65 -78.25
N THR A 157 21.02 -6.05 -77.52
CA THR A 157 19.70 -5.44 -77.53
C THR A 157 19.40 -4.85 -76.15
N THR A 158 18.31 -4.08 -76.04
CA THR A 158 17.80 -3.59 -74.76
C THR A 158 17.34 -4.70 -73.81
N LYS A 159 17.17 -5.93 -74.31
CA LYS A 159 16.79 -7.12 -73.52
C LYS A 159 17.95 -8.11 -73.33
N GLY A 160 19.18 -7.71 -73.62
CA GLY A 160 20.37 -8.57 -73.53
C GLY A 160 20.94 -8.94 -74.90
N PHE A 161 21.72 -10.02 -74.97
CA PHE A 161 22.37 -10.46 -76.20
C PHE A 161 21.51 -11.43 -77.00
N VAL A 162 21.45 -11.25 -78.32
CA VAL A 162 20.76 -12.16 -79.26
C VAL A 162 21.68 -12.53 -80.41
N ILE A 163 21.50 -13.74 -80.93
CA ILE A 163 22.24 -14.23 -82.10
C ILE A 163 21.39 -13.98 -83.35
N ALA A 164 21.98 -13.34 -84.37
CA ALA A 164 21.31 -13.06 -85.64
C ALA A 164 22.14 -13.57 -86.82
N PRO A 165 21.56 -14.24 -87.83
CA PRO A 165 22.31 -14.74 -88.98
C PRO A 165 22.92 -13.59 -89.80
N MET A 166 24.10 -13.81 -90.37
CA MET A 166 24.83 -12.85 -91.21
C MET A 166 24.81 -13.27 -92.69
N GLN A 167 24.61 -12.29 -93.58
CA GLN A 167 24.80 -12.45 -95.03
C GLN A 167 25.54 -11.20 -95.54
N ASP A 168 26.61 -11.39 -96.31
CA ASP A 168 27.49 -10.31 -96.81
C ASP A 168 28.01 -9.35 -95.71
N GLY A 169 28.23 -9.86 -94.50
CA GLY A 169 28.78 -9.09 -93.37
C GLY A 169 27.77 -8.21 -92.62
N GLN A 170 26.46 -8.33 -92.90
CA GLN A 170 25.39 -7.61 -92.19
C GLN A 170 24.38 -8.59 -91.56
N PRO A 171 23.80 -8.28 -90.38
CA PRO A 171 22.75 -9.08 -89.76
C PRO A 171 21.47 -9.09 -90.61
N VAL A 172 20.91 -10.27 -90.85
CA VAL A 172 19.72 -10.46 -91.70
C VAL A 172 18.46 -10.54 -90.85
N PRO A 173 17.44 -9.70 -91.10
CA PRO A 173 16.16 -9.80 -90.41
C PRO A 173 15.42 -11.11 -90.76
N PRO A 174 14.60 -11.66 -89.85
CA PRO A 174 13.91 -12.95 -90.02
C PRO A 174 13.08 -13.08 -91.30
N GLU A 175 12.61 -11.95 -91.83
CA GLU A 175 11.76 -11.85 -93.03
C GLU A 175 12.50 -12.25 -94.33
N GLN A 176 13.82 -12.08 -94.39
CA GLN A 176 14.63 -12.38 -95.58
C GLN A 176 15.13 -13.84 -95.64
N LEU A 177 14.93 -14.63 -94.57
CA LEU A 177 15.32 -16.04 -94.48
C LEU A 177 14.36 -17.00 -95.20
N GLN A 178 13.23 -16.52 -95.73
CA GLN A 178 12.18 -17.35 -96.36
C GLN A 178 12.56 -17.92 -97.74
N GLY A 179 13.63 -17.42 -98.38
CA GLY A 179 14.09 -17.86 -99.71
C GLY A 179 15.14 -18.99 -99.74
N LEU A 180 15.52 -19.54 -98.58
CA LEU A 180 16.57 -20.57 -98.46
C LEU A 180 16.06 -21.98 -98.82
N THR A 181 16.93 -22.83 -99.37
CA THR A 181 16.64 -24.25 -99.62
C THR A 181 16.49 -25.03 -98.31
N VAL A 182 15.70 -26.11 -98.31
CA VAL A 182 15.43 -26.94 -97.10
C VAL A 182 16.71 -27.44 -96.42
N GLU A 183 17.74 -27.82 -97.21
CA GLU A 183 19.05 -28.22 -96.66
C GLU A 183 19.84 -27.06 -96.04
N ALA A 184 19.80 -25.87 -96.64
CA ALA A 184 20.51 -24.69 -96.12
C ALA A 184 19.87 -24.21 -94.80
N ARG A 185 18.54 -24.26 -94.72
CA ARG A 185 17.79 -23.91 -93.51
C ARG A 185 18.03 -24.88 -92.37
N SER A 186 18.05 -26.19 -92.63
CA SER A 186 18.35 -27.20 -91.60
C SER A 186 19.76 -27.08 -91.02
N ARG A 187 20.77 -26.68 -91.80
CA ARG A 187 22.13 -26.42 -91.27
C ARG A 187 22.21 -25.15 -90.45
N LEU A 188 21.47 -24.11 -90.86
CA LEU A 188 21.42 -22.82 -90.16
C LEU A 188 20.68 -22.96 -88.83
N ASP A 189 19.60 -23.74 -88.79
CA ASP A 189 18.85 -24.04 -87.56
C ASP A 189 19.68 -24.86 -86.55
N ALA A 190 20.46 -25.86 -87.03
CA ALA A 190 21.36 -26.64 -86.18
C ALA A 190 22.49 -25.78 -85.58
N ALA A 191 23.15 -24.96 -86.42
CA ALA A 191 24.17 -24.03 -85.95
C ALA A 191 23.61 -22.96 -85.00
N TYR A 192 22.38 -22.49 -85.22
CA TYR A 192 21.70 -21.57 -84.31
C TYR A 192 21.41 -22.22 -82.95
N GLN A 193 20.99 -23.49 -82.92
CA GLN A 193 20.76 -24.22 -81.66
C GLN A 193 22.05 -24.42 -80.87
N ASP A 194 23.13 -24.85 -81.53
CA ASP A 194 24.45 -25.05 -80.90
C ASP A 194 24.99 -23.72 -80.33
N LEU A 195 24.94 -22.64 -81.12
CA LEU A 195 25.36 -21.31 -80.67
C LEU A 195 24.44 -20.74 -79.58
N SER A 196 23.14 -21.04 -79.59
CA SER A 196 22.23 -20.58 -78.53
C SER A 196 22.55 -21.24 -77.19
N ALA A 197 22.87 -22.54 -77.19
CA ALA A 197 23.32 -23.24 -75.99
C ALA A 197 24.66 -22.67 -75.46
N GLU A 198 25.61 -22.40 -76.37
CA GLU A 198 26.90 -21.79 -75.99
C GLU A 198 26.74 -20.34 -75.49
N LEU A 199 25.78 -19.56 -76.03
CA LEU A 199 25.43 -18.24 -75.48
C LEU A 199 24.85 -18.34 -74.07
N GLU A 200 24.01 -19.34 -73.79
CA GLU A 200 23.49 -19.58 -72.44
C GLU A 200 24.64 -19.86 -71.45
N ASP A 201 25.62 -20.67 -71.83
CA ASP A 201 26.82 -20.96 -71.01
C ASP A 201 27.66 -19.69 -70.79
N VAL A 202 27.92 -18.91 -71.84
CA VAL A 202 28.66 -17.63 -71.74
C VAL A 202 27.94 -16.63 -70.85
N LEU A 203 26.60 -16.55 -70.93
CA LEU A 203 25.81 -15.66 -70.07
C LEU A 203 25.78 -16.16 -68.60
N ALA A 204 25.80 -17.47 -68.37
CA ALA A 204 25.94 -18.03 -67.04
C ALA A 204 27.30 -17.69 -66.42
N ASP A 205 28.39 -17.76 -67.21
CA ASP A 205 29.72 -17.34 -66.78
C ASP A 205 29.78 -15.85 -66.45
N VAL A 206 29.19 -15.00 -67.30
CA VAL A 206 29.10 -13.54 -67.05
C VAL A 206 28.31 -13.25 -65.78
N TYR A 207 27.20 -13.96 -65.53
CA TYR A 207 26.43 -13.83 -64.29
C TYR A 207 27.23 -14.28 -63.06
N GLY A 208 28.00 -15.37 -63.19
CA GLY A 208 28.95 -15.82 -62.17
C GLY A 208 29.98 -14.74 -61.82
N MET A 209 30.58 -14.13 -62.85
CA MET A 209 31.53 -13.02 -62.68
C MET A 209 30.88 -11.78 -62.03
N GLU A 210 29.63 -11.47 -62.37
CA GLU A 210 28.89 -10.36 -61.74
C GLU A 210 28.66 -10.63 -60.24
N GLN A 211 28.32 -11.87 -59.87
CA GLN A 211 28.18 -12.27 -58.46
C GLN A 211 29.52 -12.22 -57.71
N GLU A 212 30.61 -12.71 -58.31
CA GLU A 212 31.96 -12.62 -57.73
C GLU A 212 32.39 -11.16 -57.53
N THR A 213 32.15 -10.31 -58.53
CA THR A 213 32.43 -8.86 -58.49
C THR A 213 31.67 -8.19 -57.35
N ARG A 214 30.36 -8.47 -57.22
CA ARG A 214 29.55 -7.98 -56.09
C ARG A 214 30.07 -8.45 -54.74
N GLN A 215 30.53 -9.68 -54.63
CA GLN A 215 31.13 -10.19 -53.39
C GLN A 215 32.47 -9.51 -53.08
N GLN A 216 33.29 -9.23 -54.10
CA GLN A 216 34.55 -8.49 -53.94
C GLN A 216 34.29 -7.05 -53.49
N MET A 217 33.34 -6.34 -54.10
CA MET A 217 32.92 -5.01 -53.67
C MET A 217 32.47 -5.03 -52.21
N LYS A 218 31.59 -5.95 -51.82
CA LYS A 218 31.16 -6.10 -50.41
C LYS A 218 32.30 -6.38 -49.43
N ARG A 219 33.36 -7.08 -49.85
CA ARG A 219 34.55 -7.29 -49.02
C ARG A 219 35.34 -6.00 -48.83
N ILE A 220 35.55 -5.24 -49.91
CA ILE A 220 36.20 -3.93 -49.86
C ILE A 220 35.39 -2.99 -48.96
N ASP A 221 34.07 -2.96 -49.11
CA ASP A 221 33.17 -2.15 -48.29
C ASP A 221 33.36 -2.48 -46.81
N ARG A 222 33.38 -3.76 -46.47
CA ARG A 222 33.59 -4.26 -45.10
C ARG A 222 34.97 -3.93 -44.53
N GLU A 223 36.02 -4.04 -45.32
CA GLU A 223 37.39 -3.71 -44.90
C GLU A 223 37.56 -2.21 -44.64
N VAL A 224 37.01 -1.37 -45.52
CA VAL A 224 37.04 0.10 -45.38
C VAL A 224 36.21 0.53 -44.16
N ALA A 225 34.98 0.03 -44.03
CA ALA A 225 34.14 0.31 -42.86
C ALA A 225 34.81 -0.14 -41.56
N GLY A 226 35.35 -1.37 -41.52
CA GLY A 226 36.05 -1.93 -40.37
C GLY A 226 37.22 -1.04 -39.95
N THR A 227 38.09 -0.66 -40.88
CA THR A 227 39.24 0.21 -40.59
C THR A 227 38.80 1.58 -40.06
N ALA A 228 37.72 2.15 -40.60
CA ALA A 228 37.22 3.46 -40.19
C ALA A 228 36.65 3.47 -38.75
N VAL A 229 36.02 2.37 -38.32
CA VAL A 229 35.32 2.31 -37.03
C VAL A 229 36.09 1.57 -35.92
N GLN A 230 37.11 0.78 -36.26
CA GLN A 230 37.82 -0.11 -35.33
C GLN A 230 38.27 0.60 -34.04
N HIS A 231 38.89 1.78 -34.17
CA HIS A 231 39.43 2.50 -33.01
C HIS A 231 38.34 2.89 -32.00
N HIS A 232 37.15 3.26 -32.47
CA HIS A 232 36.02 3.62 -31.61
C HIS A 232 35.54 2.41 -30.80
N PHE A 233 35.47 1.23 -31.45
CA PHE A 233 35.07 0.00 -30.77
C PHE A 233 36.14 -0.53 -29.82
N ASP A 234 37.42 -0.46 -30.18
CA ASP A 234 38.52 -0.92 -29.31
C ASP A 234 38.55 -0.13 -27.99
N SER A 235 38.37 1.20 -28.06
CA SER A 235 38.31 2.05 -26.87
C SER A 235 37.14 1.70 -25.94
N LEU A 236 35.96 1.38 -26.50
CA LEU A 236 34.79 1.00 -25.72
C LEU A 236 34.94 -0.40 -25.12
N LYS A 237 35.41 -1.38 -25.90
CA LYS A 237 35.64 -2.75 -25.43
C LYS A 237 36.69 -2.79 -24.32
N GLN A 238 37.70 -1.93 -24.38
CA GLN A 238 38.67 -1.82 -23.29
C GLN A 238 38.04 -1.25 -22.00
N SER A 239 37.09 -0.32 -22.12
CA SER A 239 36.42 0.32 -20.98
C SER A 239 35.46 -0.63 -20.26
N TYR A 240 34.90 -1.61 -20.97
CA TYR A 240 33.95 -2.60 -20.44
C TYR A 240 34.53 -4.02 -20.39
N ALA A 241 35.85 -4.15 -20.26
CA ALA A 241 36.53 -5.44 -20.31
C ALA A 241 36.13 -6.41 -19.18
N ALA A 242 35.49 -5.93 -18.11
CA ALA A 242 35.05 -6.73 -16.97
C ALA A 242 33.56 -7.11 -17.05
N GLU A 243 32.82 -6.61 -18.04
CA GLU A 243 31.38 -6.71 -18.17
C GLU A 243 31.02 -7.55 -19.41
N ASP A 244 30.97 -8.87 -19.25
CA ASP A 244 30.79 -9.84 -20.35
C ASP A 244 29.59 -9.53 -21.26
N GLU A 245 28.45 -9.14 -20.69
CA GLU A 245 27.23 -8.80 -21.44
C GLU A 245 27.39 -7.52 -22.28
N ALA A 246 28.06 -6.51 -21.72
CA ALA A 246 28.35 -5.27 -22.44
C ALA A 246 29.36 -5.51 -23.58
N LEU A 247 30.38 -6.34 -23.36
CA LEU A 247 31.32 -6.75 -24.41
C LEU A 247 30.64 -7.52 -25.53
N LEU A 248 29.77 -8.46 -25.19
CA LEU A 248 28.99 -9.21 -26.16
C LEU A 248 28.16 -8.26 -27.03
N TYR A 249 27.43 -7.35 -26.39
CA TYR A 249 26.65 -6.34 -27.12
C TYR A 249 27.53 -5.45 -28.01
N LEU A 250 28.67 -4.95 -27.53
CA LEU A 250 29.58 -4.14 -28.34
C LEU A 250 30.15 -4.90 -29.55
N ASN A 251 30.39 -6.21 -29.42
CA ASN A 251 30.78 -7.06 -30.54
C ASN A 251 29.63 -7.23 -31.54
N GLU A 252 28.41 -7.42 -31.08
CA GLU A 252 27.22 -7.51 -31.95
C GLU A 252 26.95 -6.19 -32.67
N VAL A 253 27.09 -5.04 -31.99
CA VAL A 253 26.97 -3.70 -32.61
C VAL A 253 28.05 -3.53 -33.68
N HIS A 254 29.29 -3.92 -33.39
CA HIS A 254 30.39 -3.86 -34.37
C HIS A 254 30.07 -4.69 -35.62
N GLU A 255 29.64 -5.93 -35.44
CA GLU A 255 29.27 -6.81 -36.56
C GLU A 255 28.04 -6.31 -37.33
N ASP A 256 27.01 -5.78 -36.65
CA ASP A 256 25.83 -5.22 -37.30
C ASP A 256 26.18 -3.99 -38.14
N VAL A 257 27.02 -3.08 -37.63
CA VAL A 257 27.53 -1.92 -38.40
C VAL A 257 28.23 -2.38 -39.67
N LEU A 258 29.04 -3.44 -39.62
CA LEU A 258 29.72 -4.02 -40.77
C LEU A 258 28.81 -4.81 -41.72
N ASN A 259 27.61 -5.18 -41.29
CA ASN A 259 26.61 -5.87 -42.11
C ASN A 259 25.61 -4.89 -42.75
N GLN A 260 25.43 -3.71 -42.15
CA GLN A 260 24.50 -2.65 -42.59
C GLN A 260 25.21 -1.54 -43.39
N ILE A 261 26.35 -1.83 -44.03
CA ILE A 261 27.17 -0.82 -44.72
C ILE A 261 26.40 -0.08 -45.81
N ASP A 262 25.51 -0.79 -46.51
CA ASP A 262 24.64 -0.24 -47.57
C ASP A 262 23.75 0.91 -47.04
N ASP A 263 23.46 0.95 -45.74
CA ASP A 263 22.69 2.04 -45.13
C ASP A 263 23.54 3.31 -44.94
N PHE A 264 24.86 3.17 -44.74
CA PHE A 264 25.77 4.30 -44.49
C PHE A 264 26.36 4.92 -45.77
N ALA A 265 26.19 4.26 -46.92
CA ALA A 265 26.57 4.74 -48.24
C ALA A 265 25.39 4.59 -49.23
N PRO A 266 24.29 5.33 -49.04
CA PRO A 266 23.11 5.15 -49.86
C PRO A 266 23.40 5.54 -51.32
N PRO A 267 22.92 4.76 -52.31
CA PRO A 267 22.94 5.19 -53.70
C PRO A 267 22.17 6.51 -53.85
N VAL A 268 22.61 7.38 -54.77
CA VAL A 268 22.16 8.78 -54.96
C VAL A 268 20.62 8.96 -54.99
N ASP A 269 19.87 7.91 -55.30
CA ASP A 269 18.40 7.90 -55.42
C ASP A 269 17.62 7.40 -54.18
N ARG A 270 18.26 7.01 -53.06
CA ARG A 270 17.59 6.63 -51.80
C ARG A 270 17.97 7.56 -50.65
N GLN A 271 17.00 8.34 -50.17
CA GLN A 271 17.07 9.09 -48.91
C GLN A 271 16.24 8.38 -47.83
N ASP A 272 16.50 7.10 -47.58
CA ASP A 272 15.96 6.47 -46.36
C ASP A 272 16.81 6.96 -45.17
N GLU A 273 16.18 7.51 -44.13
CA GLU A 273 16.89 7.88 -42.90
C GLU A 273 17.44 6.62 -42.23
N ILE A 274 18.75 6.57 -42.02
CA ILE A 274 19.43 5.47 -41.31
C ILE A 274 18.90 5.41 -39.88
N ASP A 275 18.19 4.32 -39.53
CA ASP A 275 17.72 4.13 -38.17
C ASP A 275 18.83 3.61 -37.25
N LEU A 276 19.64 4.56 -36.78
CA LEU A 276 20.68 4.35 -35.78
C LEU A 276 20.13 4.30 -34.36
N ARG A 277 18.81 4.39 -34.17
CA ARG A 277 18.19 4.27 -32.84
C ARG A 277 18.36 2.86 -32.26
N ARG A 278 18.59 1.85 -33.12
CA ARG A 278 18.92 0.48 -32.68
C ARG A 278 20.21 0.38 -31.86
N TYR A 279 21.11 1.37 -31.94
CA TYR A 279 22.33 1.43 -31.14
C TYR A 279 22.19 2.31 -29.88
N GLU A 280 21.00 2.90 -29.65
CA GLU A 280 20.73 3.65 -28.43
C GLU A 280 20.70 2.74 -27.20
N VAL A 281 20.87 3.34 -26.04
CA VAL A 281 20.79 2.66 -24.75
C VAL A 281 19.65 3.27 -23.94
N ASN A 282 18.72 2.44 -23.51
CA ASN A 282 17.69 2.85 -22.57
C ASN A 282 18.17 2.64 -21.13
N LEU A 283 18.58 3.72 -20.46
CA LEU A 283 18.86 3.69 -19.04
C LEU A 283 17.56 3.57 -18.24
N LEU A 284 17.30 2.38 -17.71
CA LEU A 284 16.06 2.05 -17.00
C LEU A 284 16.16 2.45 -15.53
N VAL A 285 17.24 2.04 -14.86
CA VAL A 285 17.52 2.36 -13.45
C VAL A 285 18.92 2.95 -13.37
N ASP A 286 19.02 4.14 -12.75
CA ASP A 286 20.24 4.90 -12.55
C ASP A 286 20.47 5.09 -11.05
N GLN A 287 21.60 4.59 -10.53
CA GLN A 287 21.97 4.65 -9.13
C GLN A 287 23.09 5.66 -8.85
N GLN A 288 23.42 6.57 -9.78
CA GLN A 288 24.55 7.49 -9.64
C GLN A 288 24.52 8.36 -8.37
N GLN A 289 23.34 8.74 -7.89
CA GLN A 289 23.16 9.58 -6.70
C GLN A 289 22.73 8.79 -5.44
N MET A 290 22.76 7.46 -5.48
CA MET A 290 22.36 6.62 -4.35
C MET A 290 23.54 6.21 -3.48
N GLU A 291 23.34 6.36 -2.17
CA GLU A 291 24.18 5.78 -1.13
C GLU A 291 23.39 4.69 -0.41
N GLY A 292 23.89 3.45 -0.45
CA GLY A 292 23.24 2.33 0.21
C GLY A 292 22.12 1.67 -0.61
N ALA A 293 21.35 0.81 0.06
CA ALA A 293 20.23 0.13 -0.56
C ALA A 293 19.00 1.06 -0.70
N PRO A 294 18.28 1.00 -1.83
CA PRO A 294 17.14 1.87 -2.10
C PRO A 294 15.97 1.58 -1.15
N VAL A 295 15.32 2.64 -0.64
CA VAL A 295 14.09 2.53 0.16
C VAL A 295 12.98 3.33 -0.52
N ILE A 296 12.19 2.64 -1.35
CA ILE A 296 11.14 3.24 -2.17
C ILE A 296 9.80 3.11 -1.44
N LEU A 297 9.05 4.22 -1.36
CA LEU A 297 7.66 4.23 -0.91
C LEU A 297 6.77 4.38 -2.14
N GLU A 298 5.96 3.36 -2.44
CA GLU A 298 4.97 3.40 -3.50
C GLU A 298 3.58 3.69 -2.90
N SER A 299 3.12 4.92 -3.13
CA SER A 299 1.84 5.41 -2.61
C SER A 299 0.65 5.01 -3.49
N ASN A 300 0.88 4.62 -4.75
CA ASN A 300 -0.17 4.18 -5.67
C ASN A 300 0.26 2.89 -6.42
N PRO A 301 0.20 1.73 -5.74
CA PRO A 301 0.67 0.44 -6.24
C PRO A 301 -0.23 -0.15 -7.33
N SER A 302 -0.26 0.50 -8.49
CA SER A 302 -0.87 -0.04 -9.72
C SER A 302 0.07 -1.02 -10.42
N TYR A 303 -0.45 -1.87 -11.30
CA TYR A 303 0.36 -2.80 -12.09
C TYR A 303 1.51 -2.05 -12.82
N HIS A 304 1.19 -1.01 -13.60
CA HIS A 304 2.21 -0.24 -14.32
C HIS A 304 3.14 0.56 -13.39
N GLY A 305 2.65 1.00 -12.23
CA GLY A 305 3.48 1.65 -11.22
C GLY A 305 4.57 0.71 -10.68
N LEU A 306 4.21 -0.56 -10.43
CA LEU A 306 5.14 -1.56 -9.87
C LEU A 306 6.08 -2.16 -10.92
N PHE A 307 5.51 -2.60 -12.04
CA PHE A 307 6.19 -3.37 -13.09
C PHE A 307 6.72 -2.52 -14.23
N GLY A 308 6.45 -1.22 -14.25
CA GLY A 308 6.82 -0.37 -15.37
C GLY A 308 5.84 -0.49 -16.54
N ARG A 309 6.18 0.17 -17.64
CA ARG A 309 5.30 0.24 -18.81
C ARG A 309 6.07 0.44 -20.11
N LEU A 310 5.42 0.04 -21.20
CA LEU A 310 5.82 0.38 -22.56
C LEU A 310 5.06 1.62 -23.00
N GLU A 311 5.77 2.68 -23.39
CA GLU A 311 5.18 3.86 -24.02
C GLU A 311 5.12 3.68 -25.55
N TYR A 312 4.05 4.20 -26.14
CA TYR A 312 3.77 4.09 -27.57
C TYR A 312 3.69 5.48 -28.20
N GLU A 313 4.27 5.60 -29.38
CA GLU A 313 4.27 6.81 -30.20
C GLU A 313 3.37 6.59 -31.42
N MET A 314 2.62 7.62 -31.79
CA MET A 314 1.79 7.60 -33.00
C MET A 314 2.60 8.09 -34.20
N ASN A 315 3.00 7.18 -35.07
CA ASN A 315 3.76 7.47 -36.28
C ASN A 315 2.93 7.12 -37.51
N ALA A 316 2.64 8.12 -38.36
CA ALA A 316 1.83 7.96 -39.58
C ALA A 316 0.47 7.23 -39.37
N GLY A 317 -0.18 7.46 -38.21
CA GLY A 317 -1.46 6.82 -37.87
C GLY A 317 -1.36 5.39 -37.33
N MET A 318 -0.14 4.87 -37.14
CA MET A 318 0.14 3.59 -36.51
C MET A 318 0.82 3.78 -35.14
N LEU A 319 0.34 3.07 -34.12
CA LEU A 319 1.02 3.00 -32.84
C LEU A 319 2.28 2.15 -32.98
N THR A 320 3.43 2.73 -32.65
CA THR A 320 4.75 2.07 -32.66
C THR A 320 5.42 2.24 -31.31
N THR A 321 6.35 1.34 -30.98
CA THR A 321 7.15 1.45 -29.75
C THR A 321 8.60 1.09 -30.06
N HIS A 322 9.50 1.62 -29.25
CA HIS A 322 10.94 1.39 -29.31
C HIS A 322 11.43 1.03 -27.91
N PHE A 323 12.53 0.28 -27.77
CA PHE A 323 12.99 -0.19 -26.45
C PHE A 323 13.41 0.97 -25.51
N THR A 324 13.70 2.15 -26.07
CA THR A 324 13.90 3.41 -25.32
C THR A 324 12.64 3.93 -24.63
N ASN A 325 11.48 3.40 -24.99
CA ASN A 325 10.19 3.77 -24.44
C ASN A 325 9.74 2.82 -23.31
N ILE A 326 10.60 1.88 -22.90
CA ILE A 326 10.41 1.10 -21.67
C ILE A 326 10.68 2.02 -20.47
N LYS A 327 9.72 2.11 -19.54
CA LYS A 327 9.85 2.88 -18.29
C LYS A 327 9.89 1.95 -17.09
N ALA A 328 10.78 2.28 -16.15
CA ALA A 328 10.94 1.55 -14.90
C ALA A 328 9.71 1.68 -14.00
N GLY A 329 9.38 0.58 -13.33
CA GLY A 329 8.44 0.57 -12.21
C GLY A 329 9.15 0.73 -10.85
N SER A 330 8.37 0.75 -9.78
CA SER A 330 8.87 0.83 -8.41
C SER A 330 9.61 -0.45 -7.98
N LEU A 331 9.29 -1.62 -8.53
CA LEU A 331 10.07 -2.84 -8.30
C LEU A 331 11.48 -2.74 -8.89
N HIS A 332 11.61 -2.15 -10.08
CA HIS A 332 12.91 -1.92 -10.72
C HIS A 332 13.78 -1.00 -9.86
N ARG A 333 13.21 0.12 -9.41
CA ARG A 333 13.90 1.13 -8.60
C ARG A 333 14.25 0.64 -7.19
N ALA A 334 13.46 -0.30 -6.66
CA ALA A 334 13.67 -0.88 -5.33
C ALA A 334 14.51 -2.17 -5.36
N SER A 335 14.85 -2.72 -6.54
CA SER A 335 15.69 -3.91 -6.64
C SER A 335 17.08 -3.61 -6.06
N GLY A 336 17.59 -4.55 -5.27
CA GLY A 336 18.73 -4.40 -4.36
C GLY A 336 18.39 -3.75 -3.02
N GLY A 337 17.12 -3.48 -2.70
CA GLY A 337 16.71 -2.84 -1.44
C GLY A 337 15.28 -3.15 -1.01
N TYR A 338 14.49 -2.11 -0.70
CA TYR A 338 13.23 -2.19 0.02
C TYR A 338 12.11 -1.42 -0.69
N LEU A 339 10.93 -2.05 -0.80
CA LEU A 339 9.72 -1.43 -1.32
C LEU A 339 8.63 -1.42 -0.26
N LEU A 340 8.23 -0.22 0.17
CA LEU A 340 7.15 0.01 1.13
C LEU A 340 5.86 0.32 0.38
N MET A 341 4.77 -0.33 0.78
CA MET A 341 3.44 -0.12 0.21
C MET A 341 2.35 -0.23 1.27
N ASN A 342 1.25 0.48 1.06
CA ASN A 342 0.02 0.23 1.78
C ASN A 342 -0.67 -1.02 1.21
N ALA A 343 -0.94 -2.00 2.07
CA ALA A 343 -1.58 -3.26 1.67
C ALA A 343 -2.99 -3.04 1.12
N HIS A 344 -3.76 -2.13 1.72
CA HIS A 344 -5.11 -1.82 1.25
C HIS A 344 -5.09 -1.21 -0.17
N ASP A 345 -4.15 -0.30 -0.45
CA ASP A 345 -4.03 0.31 -1.79
C ASP A 345 -3.57 -0.69 -2.85
N LEU A 346 -2.66 -1.62 -2.50
CA LEU A 346 -2.22 -2.70 -3.38
C LEU A 346 -3.38 -3.64 -3.75
N LEU A 347 -4.22 -3.98 -2.78
CA LEU A 347 -5.33 -4.91 -2.98
C LEU A 347 -6.50 -4.32 -3.77
N LYS A 348 -6.57 -2.98 -3.93
CA LYS A 348 -7.50 -2.35 -4.88
C LYS A 348 -7.23 -2.81 -6.32
N SER A 349 -5.99 -3.18 -6.64
CA SER A 349 -5.62 -3.78 -7.93
C SER A 349 -5.30 -5.26 -7.74
N SER A 350 -6.33 -6.12 -7.88
CA SER A 350 -6.16 -7.58 -7.82
C SER A 350 -5.07 -8.09 -8.77
N GLN A 351 -4.99 -7.48 -9.96
CA GLN A 351 -3.95 -7.79 -10.94
C GLN A 351 -2.53 -7.46 -10.44
N ALA A 352 -2.33 -6.31 -9.80
CA ALA A 352 -1.04 -5.93 -9.25
C ALA A 352 -0.61 -6.89 -8.13
N TRP A 353 -1.55 -7.30 -7.27
CA TRP A 353 -1.29 -8.27 -6.21
C TRP A 353 -0.85 -9.63 -6.76
N GLU A 354 -1.60 -10.19 -7.71
CA GLU A 354 -1.25 -11.48 -8.33
C GLU A 354 0.05 -11.43 -9.12
N ALA A 355 0.31 -10.32 -9.82
CA ALA A 355 1.58 -10.12 -10.51
C ALA A 355 2.75 -10.01 -9.53
N LEU A 356 2.59 -9.30 -8.40
CA LEU A 356 3.60 -9.19 -7.37
C LEU A 356 3.95 -10.56 -6.77
N LYS A 357 2.95 -11.38 -6.44
CA LYS A 357 3.19 -12.73 -5.94
C LYS A 357 3.98 -13.59 -6.93
N ARG A 358 3.65 -13.51 -8.23
CA ARG A 358 4.40 -14.22 -9.28
C ARG A 358 5.84 -13.73 -9.39
N ALA A 359 6.04 -12.41 -9.42
CA ALA A 359 7.37 -11.81 -9.50
C ALA A 359 8.24 -12.15 -8.30
N LEU A 360 7.67 -12.12 -7.09
CA LEU A 360 8.37 -12.53 -5.88
C LEU A 360 8.77 -14.01 -5.92
N LYS A 361 7.90 -14.90 -6.39
CA LYS A 361 8.19 -16.34 -6.52
C LYS A 361 9.24 -16.66 -7.60
N GLN A 362 9.20 -15.93 -8.71
CA GLN A 362 10.11 -16.14 -9.85
C GLN A 362 11.42 -15.36 -9.72
N GLU A 363 11.48 -14.40 -8.80
CA GLU A 363 12.61 -13.46 -8.64
C GLU A 363 12.93 -12.70 -9.94
N LEU A 364 11.88 -12.37 -10.70
CA LEU A 364 11.98 -11.71 -12.00
C LEU A 364 10.90 -10.62 -12.14
N ILE A 365 11.27 -9.50 -12.75
CA ILE A 365 10.36 -8.41 -13.13
C ILE A 365 10.09 -8.50 -14.63
N HIS A 366 8.80 -8.70 -14.96
CA HIS A 366 8.32 -8.69 -16.34
C HIS A 366 7.64 -7.36 -16.65
N VAL A 367 7.99 -6.75 -17.79
CA VAL A 367 7.29 -5.58 -18.33
C VAL A 367 6.32 -6.05 -19.42
N ASP A 368 5.05 -6.27 -19.06
CA ASP A 368 4.07 -6.77 -20.03
C ASP A 368 3.55 -5.68 -20.98
N PRO A 369 3.33 -6.00 -22.28
CA PRO A 369 2.61 -5.15 -23.22
C PRO A 369 1.17 -4.85 -22.81
N MET A 370 0.71 -3.60 -23.03
CA MET A 370 -0.69 -3.19 -22.81
C MET A 370 -1.72 -4.13 -23.47
N ALA A 371 -1.44 -4.62 -24.68
CA ALA A 371 -2.38 -5.47 -25.43
C ALA A 371 -2.60 -6.88 -24.83
N ARG A 372 -1.77 -7.30 -23.86
CA ARG A 372 -1.98 -8.57 -23.14
C ARG A 372 -2.98 -8.42 -21.98
N LEU A 373 -3.32 -7.19 -21.62
CA LEU A 373 -4.09 -6.85 -20.41
C LEU A 373 -5.49 -6.31 -20.72
N GLU A 374 -5.72 -5.71 -21.89
CA GLU A 374 -7.03 -5.22 -22.30
C GLU A 374 -7.44 -5.71 -23.70
N THR A 375 -8.63 -6.30 -23.76
CA THR A 375 -9.26 -6.93 -24.91
C THR A 375 -9.69 -5.89 -25.97
N SER A 376 -8.79 -5.13 -26.58
CA SER A 376 -9.10 -4.32 -27.78
C SER A 376 -7.84 -3.76 -28.43
N GLN A 377 -7.62 -4.12 -29.70
CA GLN A 377 -6.54 -3.70 -30.61
C GLN A 377 -5.25 -4.52 -30.53
N VAL A 378 -5.09 -5.42 -31.50
CA VAL A 378 -3.84 -6.12 -31.79
C VAL A 378 -2.80 -5.08 -32.22
N LEU A 379 -1.87 -4.75 -31.33
CA LEU A 379 -0.66 -4.01 -31.68
C LEU A 379 0.22 -4.94 -32.53
N ALA A 380 0.32 -4.67 -33.83
CA ALA A 380 0.99 -5.56 -34.79
C ALA A 380 2.52 -5.73 -34.54
N LYS A 381 3.13 -4.87 -33.72
CA LYS A 381 4.53 -4.93 -33.28
C LYS A 381 4.66 -4.41 -31.86
N SER A 382 4.66 -5.30 -30.87
CA SER A 382 4.97 -4.97 -29.48
C SER A 382 6.30 -5.60 -29.06
N LEU A 383 6.88 -5.11 -27.97
CA LEU A 383 8.14 -5.59 -27.42
C LEU A 383 7.86 -6.52 -26.25
N ASP A 384 8.70 -7.53 -26.07
CA ASP A 384 8.69 -8.46 -24.94
C ASP A 384 10.08 -8.41 -24.28
N PRO A 385 10.41 -7.35 -23.52
CA PRO A 385 11.75 -7.13 -22.98
C PRO A 385 12.18 -8.29 -22.08
N GLU A 386 13.48 -8.59 -22.11
CA GLU A 386 14.07 -9.60 -21.22
C GLU A 386 13.80 -9.25 -19.74
N PRO A 387 13.33 -10.20 -18.92
CA PRO A 387 13.00 -9.91 -17.53
C PRO A 387 14.25 -9.57 -16.71
N ILE A 388 14.09 -8.63 -15.78
CA ILE A 388 15.18 -8.20 -14.88
C ILE A 388 15.09 -8.96 -13.55
N PRO A 389 16.21 -9.49 -13.01
CA PRO A 389 16.25 -10.09 -11.68
C PRO A 389 15.69 -9.17 -10.58
N LEU A 390 14.79 -9.74 -9.76
CA LEU A 390 14.15 -9.06 -8.64
C LEU A 390 14.80 -9.46 -7.32
N GLN A 391 15.55 -8.54 -6.73
CA GLN A 391 16.09 -8.69 -5.37
C GLN A 391 15.51 -7.59 -4.48
N VAL A 392 14.32 -7.78 -3.92
CA VAL A 392 13.68 -6.74 -3.10
C VAL A 392 13.08 -7.32 -1.83
N LYS A 393 13.13 -6.55 -0.75
CA LYS A 393 12.35 -6.77 0.46
C LYS A 393 11.07 -5.97 0.40
N ILE A 394 9.92 -6.65 0.35
CA ILE A 394 8.62 -5.98 0.41
C ILE A 394 8.25 -5.72 1.87
N VAL A 395 7.81 -4.49 2.14
CA VAL A 395 7.26 -4.07 3.43
C VAL A 395 5.84 -3.57 3.20
N LEU A 396 4.85 -4.40 3.54
CA LEU A 396 3.45 -4.03 3.49
C LEU A 396 3.01 -3.42 4.82
N ILE A 397 2.17 -2.40 4.77
CA ILE A 397 1.56 -1.77 5.95
C ILE A 397 0.04 -1.89 5.84
N GLY A 398 -0.62 -2.44 6.86
CA GLY A 398 -2.07 -2.61 6.86
C GLY A 398 -2.65 -2.93 8.23
N SER A 399 -3.99 -2.86 8.35
CA SER A 399 -4.67 -3.14 9.61
C SER A 399 -4.54 -4.61 10.04
N PRO A 400 -4.69 -4.92 11.34
CA PRO A 400 -4.71 -6.30 11.83
C PRO A 400 -5.76 -7.17 11.13
N GLY A 401 -6.97 -6.63 10.91
CA GLY A 401 -8.03 -7.35 10.21
C GLY A 401 -7.64 -7.75 8.79
N LEU A 402 -6.98 -6.86 8.05
CA LEU A 402 -6.51 -7.14 6.70
C LEU A 402 -5.44 -8.23 6.67
N TYR A 403 -4.49 -8.19 7.61
CA TYR A 403 -3.46 -9.22 7.74
C TYR A 403 -4.07 -10.61 7.95
N TYR A 404 -5.00 -10.73 8.90
CA TYR A 404 -5.61 -12.03 9.20
C TYR A 404 -6.48 -12.52 8.04
N ALA A 405 -7.20 -11.64 7.36
CA ALA A 405 -7.95 -11.99 6.16
C ALA A 405 -7.04 -12.54 5.04
N LEU A 406 -5.90 -11.88 4.76
CA LEU A 406 -4.93 -12.37 3.78
C LEU A 406 -4.34 -13.73 4.20
N HIS A 407 -4.04 -13.90 5.49
CA HIS A 407 -3.51 -15.16 6.01
C HIS A 407 -4.48 -16.34 5.87
N GLU A 408 -5.78 -16.08 6.02
CA GLU A 408 -6.82 -17.11 5.91
C GLU A 408 -7.22 -17.40 4.46
N GLN A 409 -7.28 -16.36 3.61
CA GLN A 409 -7.86 -16.45 2.27
C GLN A 409 -6.83 -16.65 1.16
N ASP A 410 -5.58 -16.20 1.35
CA ASP A 410 -4.51 -16.29 0.34
C ASP A 410 -3.40 -17.27 0.76
N GLN A 411 -3.36 -18.42 0.09
CA GLN A 411 -2.41 -19.50 0.40
C GLN A 411 -0.95 -19.07 0.23
N ASP A 412 -0.68 -18.15 -0.70
CA ASP A 412 0.68 -17.70 -0.99
C ASP A 412 1.18 -16.69 0.03
N PHE A 413 0.27 -15.94 0.66
CA PHE A 413 0.62 -14.87 1.59
C PHE A 413 1.52 -15.36 2.72
N SER A 414 1.15 -16.47 3.37
CA SER A 414 1.94 -17.07 4.46
C SER A 414 3.34 -17.53 4.03
N THR A 415 3.52 -17.86 2.74
CA THR A 415 4.81 -18.29 2.18
C THR A 415 5.69 -17.12 1.80
N LEU A 416 5.09 -15.99 1.41
CA LEU A 416 5.77 -14.79 0.93
C LEU A 416 6.04 -13.75 2.04
N PHE A 417 5.19 -13.70 3.08
CA PHE A 417 5.25 -12.73 4.19
C PHE A 417 5.37 -13.45 5.53
N LYS A 418 6.57 -13.95 5.84
CA LYS A 418 6.84 -14.67 7.10
C LYS A 418 7.10 -13.76 8.30
N VAL A 419 7.40 -12.48 8.07
CA VAL A 419 7.77 -11.54 9.13
C VAL A 419 6.58 -10.66 9.45
N ARG A 420 5.96 -10.90 10.61
CA ARG A 420 4.90 -10.05 11.15
C ARG A 420 5.49 -9.05 12.13
N SER A 421 5.42 -7.76 11.79
CA SER A 421 5.85 -6.67 12.64
C SER A 421 4.65 -5.99 13.28
N ASP A 422 4.47 -6.21 14.56
CA ASP A 422 3.32 -5.71 15.32
C ASP A 422 3.67 -4.37 15.98
N PHE A 423 2.99 -3.30 15.56
CA PHE A 423 3.11 -1.98 16.18
C PHE A 423 1.91 -1.78 17.09
N ASP A 424 2.19 -1.76 18.39
CA ASP A 424 1.17 -1.55 19.41
C ASP A 424 0.62 -0.12 19.31
N ILE A 425 -0.61 0.10 19.78
CA ILE A 425 -1.23 1.43 19.91
C ILE A 425 -0.94 2.08 21.27
N THR A 426 -0.34 1.31 22.19
CA THR A 426 0.06 1.78 23.52
C THR A 426 1.49 1.37 23.86
N MET A 427 2.08 2.05 24.84
CA MET A 427 3.34 1.66 25.46
C MET A 427 3.29 1.94 26.98
N PRO A 428 4.06 1.21 27.82
CA PRO A 428 4.08 1.46 29.25
C PRO A 428 4.47 2.90 29.59
N ARG A 429 3.80 3.50 30.58
CA ARG A 429 4.17 4.82 31.11
C ARG A 429 5.30 4.66 32.13
N THR A 430 6.53 4.87 31.69
CA THR A 430 7.74 4.90 32.54
C THR A 430 8.49 6.21 32.34
N PRO A 431 9.35 6.64 33.27
CA PRO A 431 10.16 7.85 33.10
C PRO A 431 10.98 7.86 31.80
N GLU A 432 11.48 6.70 31.37
CA GLU A 432 12.20 6.54 30.11
C GLU A 432 11.30 6.80 28.89
N ASN A 433 10.09 6.25 28.91
CA ASN A 433 9.12 6.43 27.82
C ASN A 433 8.51 7.84 27.81
N GLU A 434 8.35 8.49 28.98
CA GLU A 434 7.97 9.90 29.07
C GLU A 434 9.05 10.81 28.47
N LEU A 435 10.33 10.53 28.73
CA LEU A 435 11.44 11.24 28.11
C LEU A 435 11.49 11.00 26.60
N ALA A 436 11.24 9.77 26.14
CA ALA A 436 11.16 9.46 24.71
C ALA A 436 9.97 10.18 24.05
N TYR A 437 8.85 10.35 24.76
CA TYR A 437 7.73 11.18 24.31
C TYR A 437 8.14 12.65 24.15
N ALA A 438 8.87 13.19 25.13
CA ALA A 438 9.40 14.56 25.05
C ALA A 438 10.36 14.75 23.86
N ARG A 439 11.20 13.76 23.57
CA ARG A 439 12.06 13.76 22.37
C ARG A 439 11.26 13.69 21.08
N PHE A 440 10.18 12.90 21.04
CA PHE A 440 9.26 12.91 19.91
C PHE A 440 8.68 14.32 19.66
N VAL A 441 8.29 15.03 20.72
CA VAL A 441 7.85 16.44 20.61
C VAL A 441 8.96 17.32 20.04
N ALA A 442 10.18 17.21 20.56
CA ALA A 442 11.34 17.96 20.05
C ALA A 442 11.62 17.69 18.57
N ASN A 443 11.65 16.42 18.18
CA ASN A 443 11.85 15.97 16.79
C ASN A 443 10.79 16.56 15.85
N ARG A 444 9.54 16.63 16.31
CA ARG A 444 8.45 17.22 15.54
C ARG A 444 8.63 18.73 15.38
N CYS A 445 8.97 19.45 16.46
CA CYS A 445 9.26 20.88 16.40
C CYS A 445 10.37 21.18 15.39
N HIS A 446 11.47 20.45 15.42
CA HIS A 446 12.58 20.64 14.48
C HIS A 446 12.22 20.28 13.04
N ALA A 447 11.51 19.18 12.82
CA ALA A 447 11.18 18.70 11.47
C ALA A 447 10.16 19.60 10.75
N GLU A 448 9.22 20.20 11.48
CA GLU A 448 8.12 21.00 10.90
C GLU A 448 8.27 22.51 11.18
N GLY A 449 9.29 22.93 11.92
CA GLY A 449 9.50 24.34 12.28
C GLY A 449 8.46 24.89 13.27
N LEU A 450 7.91 24.04 14.16
CA LEU A 450 6.96 24.46 15.19
C LEU A 450 7.68 25.19 16.34
N TYR A 451 6.94 25.99 17.11
CA TYR A 451 7.46 26.54 18.36
C TYR A 451 7.83 25.40 19.33
N HIS A 452 8.91 25.58 20.08
CA HIS A 452 9.33 24.61 21.10
C HIS A 452 8.39 24.65 22.31
N PHE A 453 8.28 23.51 23.00
CA PHE A 453 7.37 23.29 24.12
C PHE A 453 8.17 23.40 25.42
N ASP A 454 7.61 24.04 26.44
CA ASP A 454 8.17 23.99 27.78
C ASP A 454 7.80 22.68 28.51
N ALA A 455 8.36 22.48 29.70
CA ALA A 455 8.11 21.28 30.49
C ALA A 455 6.62 21.10 30.89
N SER A 456 5.85 22.19 31.09
CA SER A 456 4.43 22.07 31.45
C SER A 456 3.59 21.67 30.24
N ALA A 457 3.88 22.20 29.06
CA ALA A 457 3.25 21.82 27.81
C ALA A 457 3.51 20.35 27.48
N VAL A 458 4.75 19.87 27.62
CA VAL A 458 5.10 18.46 27.40
C VAL A 458 4.36 17.55 28.39
N ALA A 459 4.29 17.93 29.67
CA ALA A 459 3.52 17.17 30.65
C ALA A 459 2.04 17.04 30.26
N ARG A 460 1.43 18.12 29.78
CA ARG A 460 0.03 18.11 29.32
C ARG A 460 -0.16 17.23 28.07
N VAL A 461 0.81 17.22 27.16
CA VAL A 461 0.81 16.31 25.99
C VAL A 461 0.92 14.84 26.42
N ILE A 462 1.71 14.53 27.45
CA ILE A 462 1.82 13.17 27.99
C ILE A 462 0.52 12.73 28.67
N GLU A 463 -0.14 13.63 29.42
CA GLU A 463 -1.47 13.36 29.99
C GLU A 463 -2.50 13.08 28.90
N PHE A 464 -2.48 13.85 27.80
CA PHE A 464 -3.30 13.56 26.63
C PHE A 464 -2.97 12.19 26.02
N GLY A 465 -1.69 11.83 25.93
CA GLY A 465 -1.24 10.50 25.50
C GLY A 465 -1.77 9.37 26.40
N GLY A 466 -1.82 9.59 27.72
CA GLY A 466 -2.42 8.65 28.68
C GLY A 466 -3.94 8.55 28.55
N ARG A 467 -4.62 9.69 28.28
CA ARG A 467 -6.06 9.71 28.01
C ARG A 467 -6.40 8.96 26.73
N LEU A 468 -5.64 9.15 25.66
CA LEU A 468 -5.81 8.39 24.41
C LEU A 468 -5.56 6.88 24.58
N ALA A 469 -4.79 6.47 25.59
CA ALA A 469 -4.57 5.07 25.92
C ALA A 469 -5.63 4.51 26.90
N ASP A 470 -6.55 5.34 27.38
CA ASP A 470 -7.54 5.02 28.42
C ASP A 470 -6.94 4.31 29.65
N HIS A 471 -5.70 4.66 30.03
CA HIS A 471 -4.99 3.94 31.08
C HIS A 471 -3.86 4.76 31.70
N GLN A 472 -3.87 4.92 33.02
CA GLN A 472 -2.89 5.75 33.75
C GLN A 472 -1.45 5.26 33.62
N GLY A 473 -1.26 3.93 33.54
CA GLY A 473 0.03 3.28 33.37
C GLY A 473 0.48 3.04 31.92
N GLN A 474 -0.22 3.60 30.92
CA GLN A 474 0.13 3.48 29.50
C GLN A 474 0.14 4.85 28.82
N LEU A 475 0.80 4.94 27.67
CA LEU A 475 0.81 6.10 26.79
C LEU A 475 0.46 5.65 25.37
N SER A 476 -0.34 6.46 24.68
CA SER A 476 -0.68 6.20 23.28
C SER A 476 0.53 6.38 22.39
N THR A 477 0.75 5.43 21.48
CA THR A 477 1.78 5.48 20.42
C THR A 477 1.16 5.92 19.09
N GLN A 478 -0.08 6.40 19.10
CA GLN A 478 -0.76 7.01 17.96
C GLN A 478 -0.20 8.42 17.70
N PHE A 479 1.10 8.49 17.38
CA PHE A 479 1.87 9.72 17.22
C PHE A 479 1.35 10.67 16.14
N GLY A 480 0.47 10.21 15.24
CA GLY A 480 -0.30 11.08 14.35
C GLY A 480 -1.20 12.05 15.13
N LEU A 481 -2.07 11.52 16.01
CA LEU A 481 -2.99 12.33 16.83
C LEU A 481 -2.24 13.26 17.78
N ILE A 482 -1.10 12.80 18.29
CA ILE A 482 -0.21 13.61 19.13
C ILE A 482 0.41 14.75 18.30
N ALA A 483 0.93 14.45 17.11
CA ALA A 483 1.50 15.47 16.24
C ALA A 483 0.47 16.54 15.83
N ASP A 484 -0.78 16.15 15.60
CA ASP A 484 -1.87 17.10 15.34
C ASP A 484 -2.09 18.04 16.53
N LEU A 485 -2.11 17.51 17.75
CA LEU A 485 -2.18 18.34 18.96
C LEU A 485 -0.97 19.29 19.06
N LEU A 486 0.24 18.84 18.72
CA LEU A 486 1.43 19.69 18.75
C LEU A 486 1.31 20.86 17.76
N ARG A 487 0.79 20.62 16.56
CA ARG A 487 0.55 21.68 15.56
C ARG A 487 -0.49 22.68 16.04
N GLU A 488 -1.61 22.18 16.57
CA GLU A 488 -2.68 23.02 17.10
C GLU A 488 -2.18 23.88 18.28
N ALA A 489 -1.43 23.30 19.21
CA ALA A 489 -0.86 24.05 20.34
C ALA A 489 0.18 25.09 19.90
N SER A 490 1.03 24.76 18.92
CA SER A 490 1.97 25.72 18.32
C SER A 490 1.25 26.88 17.62
N TYR A 491 0.14 26.62 16.94
CA TYR A 491 -0.70 27.66 16.34
C TYR A 491 -1.29 28.60 17.42
N TRP A 492 -1.80 28.05 18.52
CA TRP A 492 -2.34 28.87 19.61
C TRP A 492 -1.27 29.69 20.31
N ALA A 493 -0.06 29.15 20.49
CA ALA A 493 1.07 29.91 21.02
C ALA A 493 1.39 31.13 20.15
N GLU A 494 1.38 30.97 18.83
CA GLU A 494 1.57 32.07 17.88
C GLU A 494 0.48 33.14 18.01
N ILE A 495 -0.79 32.73 18.00
CA ILE A 495 -1.95 33.62 18.16
C ILE A 495 -1.87 34.40 19.49
N ASN A 496 -1.43 33.72 20.55
CA ASN A 496 -1.27 34.30 21.87
C ASN A 496 0.03 35.12 22.04
N GLY A 497 0.85 35.26 20.99
CA GLY A 497 2.09 36.04 21.00
C GLY A 497 3.22 35.44 21.84
N ARG A 498 3.20 34.11 22.06
CA ARG A 498 4.23 33.37 22.81
C ARG A 498 5.27 32.80 21.87
N SER A 499 6.54 32.84 22.28
CA SER A 499 7.67 32.24 21.55
C SER A 499 7.95 30.78 21.95
N THR A 500 7.17 30.25 22.89
CA THR A 500 7.31 28.89 23.45
C THR A 500 5.91 28.43 23.83
N VAL A 501 5.57 27.20 23.46
CA VAL A 501 4.28 26.59 23.77
C VAL A 501 4.24 26.23 25.25
N THR A 502 3.18 26.63 25.93
CA THR A 502 2.92 26.38 27.36
C THR A 502 1.75 25.42 27.55
N ASP A 503 1.51 24.93 28.77
CA ASP A 503 0.35 24.09 29.09
C ASP A 503 -0.99 24.76 28.73
N LEU A 504 -1.08 26.08 28.85
CA LEU A 504 -2.27 26.86 28.49
C LEU A 504 -2.61 26.74 26.99
N ASP A 505 -1.60 26.74 26.13
CA ASP A 505 -1.78 26.62 24.68
C ASP A 505 -2.23 25.21 24.29
N VAL A 506 -1.69 24.19 24.96
CA VAL A 506 -2.11 22.78 24.78
C VAL A 506 -3.55 22.58 25.26
N GLN A 507 -3.91 23.14 26.41
CA GLN A 507 -5.27 23.05 26.94
C GLN A 507 -6.27 23.80 26.05
N GLN A 508 -5.90 24.97 25.53
CA GLN A 508 -6.70 25.69 24.55
C GLN A 508 -6.89 24.87 23.26
N ALA A 509 -5.84 24.22 22.76
CA ALA A 509 -5.93 23.33 21.61
C ALA A 509 -6.95 22.20 21.82
N LEU A 510 -6.87 21.52 22.97
CA LEU A 510 -7.81 20.45 23.33
C LEU A 510 -9.25 20.95 23.46
N HIS A 511 -9.46 22.09 24.13
CA HIS A 511 -10.79 22.68 24.29
C HIS A 511 -11.41 23.04 22.93
N GLU A 512 -10.66 23.72 22.07
CA GLU A 512 -11.12 24.11 20.75
C GLU A 512 -11.34 22.91 19.83
N ARG A 513 -10.57 21.83 20.01
CA ARG A 513 -10.83 20.56 19.31
C ARG A 513 -12.18 19.97 19.71
N THR A 514 -12.51 19.95 21.00
CA THR A 514 -13.83 19.53 21.49
C THR A 514 -14.94 20.43 20.96
N ASN A 515 -14.79 21.75 21.06
CA ASN A 515 -15.81 22.72 20.61
C ASN A 515 -16.17 22.58 19.11
N ARG A 516 -15.22 22.14 18.28
CA ARG A 516 -15.47 21.89 16.85
C ARG A 516 -16.32 20.65 16.59
N ALA A 517 -16.33 19.68 17.51
CA ALA A 517 -16.90 18.35 17.30
C ALA A 517 -18.09 18.01 18.22
N ASN A 518 -18.33 18.79 19.28
CA ASN A 518 -19.28 18.46 20.35
C ASN A 518 -20.73 18.95 20.13
N ARG A 519 -21.09 19.45 18.94
CA ARG A 519 -22.44 20.01 18.69
C ARG A 519 -23.59 19.06 19.07
N ILE A 520 -23.46 17.76 18.77
CA ILE A 520 -24.49 16.76 19.10
C ILE A 520 -24.62 16.57 20.62
N GLU A 521 -23.49 16.63 21.34
CA GLU A 521 -23.49 16.61 22.81
C GLU A 521 -24.22 17.83 23.35
N GLU A 522 -23.94 19.03 22.83
CA GLU A 522 -24.57 20.28 23.26
C GLU A 522 -26.10 20.27 23.04
N GLU A 523 -26.56 19.90 21.84
CA GLU A 523 -27.99 19.81 21.54
C GLU A 523 -28.70 18.80 22.47
N THR A 524 -28.08 17.65 22.72
CA THR A 524 -28.63 16.64 23.65
C THR A 524 -28.65 17.16 25.09
N PHE A 525 -27.59 17.87 25.50
CA PHE A 525 -27.45 18.43 26.83
C PHE A 525 -28.48 19.52 27.12
N GLU A 526 -28.78 20.38 26.15
CA GLU A 526 -29.83 21.40 26.24
C GLU A 526 -31.21 20.77 26.49
N LEU A 527 -31.55 19.69 25.78
CA LEU A 527 -32.80 18.95 25.97
C LEU A 527 -32.92 18.31 27.35
N ILE A 528 -31.79 17.94 27.98
CA ILE A 528 -31.81 17.43 29.37
C ILE A 528 -31.99 18.59 30.37
N LEU A 529 -31.39 19.76 30.10
CA LEU A 529 -31.47 20.92 30.99
C LEU A 529 -32.85 21.58 30.98
N ASP A 530 -33.47 21.71 29.81
CA ASP A 530 -34.82 22.29 29.69
C ASP A 530 -35.94 21.35 30.15
N GLY A 531 -35.59 20.09 30.41
CA GLY A 531 -36.49 19.06 30.91
C GLY A 531 -37.26 18.31 29.83
N THR A 532 -36.90 18.44 28.55
CA THR A 532 -37.45 17.61 27.46
C THR A 532 -37.03 16.15 27.61
N ILE A 533 -35.79 15.89 28.02
CA ILE A 533 -35.27 14.58 28.40
C ILE A 533 -35.19 14.50 29.93
N PHE A 534 -35.87 13.51 30.51
CA PHE A 534 -36.04 13.40 31.94
C PHE A 534 -34.90 12.64 32.62
N ILE A 535 -33.85 13.38 33.00
CA ILE A 535 -32.79 12.88 33.88
C ILE A 535 -32.87 13.61 35.21
N ALA A 536 -32.99 12.87 36.33
CA ALA A 536 -32.96 13.43 37.67
C ALA A 536 -31.53 13.42 38.24
N THR A 537 -31.13 14.48 38.93
CA THR A 537 -29.80 14.60 39.59
C THR A 537 -29.89 14.72 41.10
N GLU A 538 -31.11 14.62 41.64
CA GLU A 538 -31.46 14.78 43.06
C GLU A 538 -32.69 13.93 43.40
N GLY A 539 -32.90 13.66 44.69
CA GLY A 539 -34.02 12.86 45.18
C GLY A 539 -33.77 11.35 45.10
N SER A 540 -34.82 10.56 45.33
CA SER A 540 -34.74 9.09 45.28
C SER A 540 -36.05 8.47 44.79
N VAL A 541 -35.96 7.42 43.98
CA VAL A 541 -37.11 6.80 43.30
C VAL A 541 -36.98 5.28 43.31
N ILE A 542 -38.09 4.57 43.51
CA ILE A 542 -38.14 3.09 43.47
C ILE A 542 -38.08 2.63 42.01
N GLY A 543 -37.20 1.67 41.73
CA GLY A 543 -37.08 1.04 40.41
C GLY A 543 -36.57 1.99 39.33
N GLN A 544 -35.86 3.06 39.67
CA GLN A 544 -35.30 4.01 38.71
C GLN A 544 -33.86 4.36 39.07
N VAL A 545 -32.99 4.39 38.08
CA VAL A 545 -31.56 4.69 38.24
C VAL A 545 -31.02 5.39 36.99
N ASN A 546 -30.00 6.23 37.16
CA ASN A 546 -29.30 6.83 36.02
C ASN A 546 -28.22 5.86 35.52
N GLY A 547 -28.40 5.34 34.31
CA GLY A 547 -27.35 4.65 33.56
C GLY A 547 -26.48 5.62 32.77
N LEU A 548 -25.34 5.13 32.28
CA LEU A 548 -24.41 5.91 31.47
C LEU A 548 -24.05 5.14 30.19
N SER A 549 -24.27 5.76 29.05
CA SER A 549 -23.82 5.29 27.73
C SER A 549 -22.73 6.20 27.17
N VAL A 550 -22.08 5.74 26.10
CA VAL A 550 -21.13 6.55 25.32
C VAL A 550 -21.68 6.66 23.92
N ILE A 551 -21.75 7.88 23.40
CA ILE A 551 -21.99 8.15 21.98
C ILE A 551 -20.64 8.46 21.35
N ASP A 552 -20.31 7.73 20.29
CA ASP A 552 -19.13 7.97 19.46
C ASP A 552 -19.57 8.45 18.08
N THR A 553 -19.16 9.66 17.70
CA THR A 553 -19.43 10.25 16.38
C THR A 553 -18.28 10.04 15.39
N GLY A 554 -17.25 9.29 15.79
CA GLY A 554 -16.01 9.03 15.07
C GLY A 554 -14.90 10.03 15.43
N GLU A 555 -15.20 11.32 15.44
CA GLU A 555 -14.23 12.37 15.80
C GLU A 555 -14.26 12.73 17.30
N TYR A 556 -15.38 12.46 17.96
CA TYR A 556 -15.62 12.83 19.34
C TYR A 556 -16.51 11.80 20.03
N ALA A 557 -16.14 11.42 21.26
CA ALA A 557 -16.93 10.56 22.11
C ALA A 557 -17.33 11.30 23.37
N PHE A 558 -18.57 11.13 23.81
CA PHE A 558 -19.09 11.75 25.03
C PHE A 558 -20.03 10.81 25.78
N GLY A 559 -20.09 10.98 27.10
CA GLY A 559 -20.99 10.21 27.95
C GLY A 559 -22.38 10.84 27.98
N GLN A 560 -23.40 9.99 27.87
CA GLN A 560 -24.79 10.43 28.00
C GLN A 560 -25.46 9.73 29.19
N PRO A 561 -26.02 10.48 30.15
CA PRO A 561 -26.86 9.90 31.18
C PRO A 561 -28.21 9.48 30.60
N GLY A 562 -28.61 8.25 30.88
CA GLY A 562 -29.89 7.66 30.50
C GLY A 562 -30.69 7.27 31.73
N ARG A 563 -32.01 7.38 31.67
CA ARG A 563 -32.89 6.96 32.76
C ARG A 563 -33.33 5.52 32.52
N ILE A 564 -32.97 4.61 33.42
CA ILE A 564 -33.38 3.22 33.36
C ILE A 564 -34.47 2.99 34.41
N THR A 565 -35.57 2.36 34.00
CA THR A 565 -36.68 2.01 34.90
C THR A 565 -36.94 0.51 34.90
N ALA A 566 -37.28 -0.01 36.07
CA ALA A 566 -37.69 -1.38 36.29
C ALA A 566 -39.00 -1.41 37.07
N ARG A 567 -39.95 -2.22 36.62
CA ARG A 567 -41.23 -2.44 37.31
C ARG A 567 -41.51 -3.92 37.47
N THR A 568 -41.67 -4.33 38.72
CA THR A 568 -42.02 -5.71 39.08
C THR A 568 -43.49 -5.81 39.51
N PHE A 569 -44.18 -6.80 38.98
CA PHE A 569 -45.59 -7.08 39.23
C PHE A 569 -45.85 -8.59 39.28
N MET A 570 -47.05 -8.96 39.70
CA MET A 570 -47.46 -10.37 39.78
C MET A 570 -47.61 -10.96 38.38
N GLY A 571 -46.98 -12.10 38.14
CA GLY A 571 -46.95 -12.79 36.85
C GLY A 571 -45.83 -13.85 36.83
N ASP A 572 -45.71 -14.59 35.73
CA ASP A 572 -44.76 -15.69 35.53
C ASP A 572 -43.93 -15.57 34.23
N GLU A 573 -44.04 -14.44 33.50
CA GLU A 573 -43.31 -14.20 32.26
C GLU A 573 -41.80 -13.94 32.47
N GLY A 574 -41.37 -13.67 33.70
CA GLY A 574 -39.97 -13.38 34.02
C GLY A 574 -39.55 -11.96 33.65
N LEU A 575 -38.31 -11.80 33.18
CA LEU A 575 -37.74 -10.50 32.82
C LEU A 575 -38.04 -10.16 31.36
N ILE A 576 -38.83 -9.10 31.16
CA ILE A 576 -39.17 -8.51 29.88
C ILE A 576 -38.29 -7.27 29.69
N HIS A 577 -37.49 -7.27 28.64
CA HIS A 577 -36.65 -6.14 28.29
C HIS A 577 -37.18 -5.46 27.04
N ILE A 578 -37.74 -4.26 27.21
CA ILE A 578 -38.53 -3.59 26.17
C ILE A 578 -37.70 -3.38 24.90
N GLU A 579 -36.45 -2.96 25.04
CA GLU A 579 -35.58 -2.68 23.89
C GLU A 579 -35.22 -3.96 23.12
N HIS A 580 -35.24 -5.13 23.75
CA HIS A 580 -35.10 -6.41 23.03
C HIS A 580 -36.38 -6.76 22.26
N GLU A 581 -37.55 -6.61 22.89
CA GLU A 581 -38.84 -6.89 22.24
C GLU A 581 -39.14 -5.94 21.07
N THR A 582 -38.46 -4.80 20.99
CA THR A 582 -38.59 -3.82 19.90
C THR A 582 -37.40 -3.78 18.93
N ASP A 583 -36.52 -4.79 18.94
CA ASP A 583 -35.31 -4.86 18.10
C ASP A 583 -34.36 -3.65 18.23
N MET A 584 -34.37 -2.99 19.39
CA MET A 584 -33.48 -1.87 19.74
C MET A 584 -32.29 -2.30 20.61
N SER A 585 -32.16 -3.57 20.96
CA SER A 585 -31.04 -4.12 21.74
C SER A 585 -30.20 -5.07 20.89
N GLY A 586 -28.90 -4.86 20.85
CA GLY A 586 -27.95 -5.76 20.21
C GLY A 586 -27.60 -7.01 21.04
N PRO A 587 -26.84 -7.98 20.48
CA PRO A 587 -26.62 -9.29 21.10
C PRO A 587 -25.82 -9.26 22.41
N ILE A 588 -24.86 -8.34 22.57
CA ILE A 588 -24.03 -8.28 23.79
C ILE A 588 -24.89 -7.71 24.92
N HIS A 589 -25.66 -6.67 24.64
CA HIS A 589 -26.63 -6.13 25.59
C HIS A 589 -27.64 -7.18 26.04
N HIS A 590 -28.25 -7.91 25.09
CA HIS A 590 -29.21 -8.97 25.40
C HIS A 590 -28.60 -10.08 26.30
N LYS A 591 -27.34 -10.47 26.06
CA LYS A 591 -26.61 -11.38 26.95
C LYS A 591 -26.44 -10.82 28.37
N GLY A 592 -26.20 -9.52 28.50
CA GLY A 592 -26.15 -8.83 29.80
C GLY A 592 -27.46 -8.97 30.57
N VAL A 593 -28.59 -8.72 29.92
CA VAL A 593 -29.94 -8.89 30.50
C VAL A 593 -30.20 -10.35 30.92
N LEU A 594 -29.87 -11.33 30.07
CA LEU A 594 -29.99 -12.75 30.42
C LEU A 594 -29.12 -13.15 31.62
N THR A 595 -28.00 -12.47 31.83
CA THR A 595 -27.12 -12.70 32.99
C THR A 595 -27.82 -12.31 34.31
N LEU A 596 -28.74 -11.34 34.27
CA LEU A 596 -29.53 -10.92 35.42
C LEU A 596 -30.45 -12.04 35.92
N ASN A 597 -31.05 -12.82 35.00
CA ASN A 597 -31.86 -13.98 35.36
C ASN A 597 -31.04 -15.02 36.14
N GLY A 598 -29.79 -15.26 35.72
CA GLY A 598 -28.85 -16.15 36.43
C GLY A 598 -28.57 -15.66 37.84
N TYR A 599 -28.32 -14.35 38.01
CA TYR A 599 -28.11 -13.75 39.33
C TYR A 599 -29.36 -13.85 40.22
N LEU A 600 -30.53 -13.45 39.73
CA LEU A 600 -31.78 -13.49 40.50
C LEU A 600 -32.15 -14.91 40.92
N GLY A 601 -32.01 -15.88 40.01
CA GLY A 601 -32.24 -17.29 40.27
C GLY A 601 -31.26 -17.86 41.31
N GLY A 602 -29.96 -17.57 41.16
CA GLY A 602 -28.92 -18.00 42.09
C GLY A 602 -29.05 -17.41 43.49
N THR A 603 -29.50 -16.15 43.57
CA THR A 603 -29.56 -15.38 44.83
C THR A 603 -30.85 -15.63 45.61
N TYR A 604 -31.99 -15.74 44.92
CA TYR A 604 -33.32 -15.77 45.58
C TYR A 604 -34.12 -17.06 45.33
N ALA A 605 -33.91 -17.75 44.20
CA ALA A 605 -34.80 -18.82 43.75
C ALA A 605 -34.33 -20.25 44.12
N GLN A 606 -33.66 -20.41 45.26
CA GLN A 606 -33.11 -21.71 45.69
C GLN A 606 -34.10 -22.54 46.52
N ASN A 607 -34.94 -21.85 47.32
CA ASN A 607 -35.93 -22.48 48.21
C ASN A 607 -37.37 -22.00 47.89
N GLN A 608 -37.55 -21.23 46.82
CA GLN A 608 -38.84 -20.71 46.34
C GLN A 608 -38.71 -20.41 44.83
N PRO A 609 -39.80 -20.49 44.04
CA PRO A 609 -39.76 -20.13 42.62
C PRO A 609 -39.50 -18.62 42.43
N LEU A 610 -38.92 -18.25 41.29
CA LEU A 610 -38.80 -16.86 40.86
C LEU A 610 -40.09 -16.40 40.17
N THR A 611 -41.19 -16.35 40.93
CA THR A 611 -42.52 -15.99 40.42
C THR A 611 -42.70 -14.47 40.38
N MET A 612 -42.32 -13.87 39.26
CA MET A 612 -42.57 -12.46 38.97
C MET A 612 -42.59 -12.19 37.46
N SER A 613 -43.28 -11.13 37.07
CA SER A 613 -42.99 -10.43 35.81
C SER A 613 -42.30 -9.11 36.13
N ALA A 614 -41.22 -8.80 35.41
CA ALA A 614 -40.46 -7.58 35.56
C ALA A 614 -40.24 -6.94 34.18
N SER A 615 -40.63 -5.67 34.02
CA SER A 615 -40.39 -4.90 32.81
C SER A 615 -39.24 -3.91 33.05
N LEU A 616 -38.29 -3.89 32.11
CA LEU A 616 -37.10 -3.04 32.13
C LEU A 616 -37.04 -2.22 30.83
N THR A 617 -36.73 -0.92 30.93
CA THR A 617 -36.57 -0.04 29.77
C THR A 617 -35.59 1.10 30.00
N PHE A 618 -34.97 1.54 28.91
CA PHE A 618 -34.25 2.80 28.78
C PHE A 618 -35.22 3.88 28.31
N GLU A 619 -35.60 4.73 29.25
CA GLU A 619 -36.55 5.79 29.02
C GLU A 619 -36.02 6.82 28.02
N GLN A 620 -36.87 7.22 27.07
CA GLN A 620 -36.58 8.22 26.03
C GLN A 620 -35.33 7.91 25.18
N THR A 621 -34.99 6.62 25.04
CA THR A 621 -33.94 6.14 24.13
C THR A 621 -34.57 5.63 22.83
N TYR A 622 -34.20 6.25 21.70
CA TYR A 622 -34.77 5.93 20.37
C TYR A 622 -33.71 5.43 19.37
N VAL A 623 -32.51 5.13 19.87
CA VAL A 623 -31.40 4.59 19.10
C VAL A 623 -31.03 3.24 19.70
N GLY A 624 -30.46 2.34 18.88
CA GLY A 624 -30.06 1.02 19.34
C GLY A 624 -29.04 1.06 20.49
N ILE A 625 -29.19 0.12 21.42
CA ILE A 625 -28.34 -0.07 22.59
C ILE A 625 -27.48 -1.34 22.39
N GLU A 626 -26.20 -1.24 22.69
CA GLU A 626 -25.25 -2.36 22.59
C GLU A 626 -24.22 -2.33 23.73
N GLY A 627 -23.67 -3.50 24.05
CA GLY A 627 -22.71 -3.70 25.13
C GLY A 627 -23.39 -4.04 26.47
N ASP A 628 -22.61 -4.54 27.43
CA ASP A 628 -23.10 -5.05 28.71
C ASP A 628 -22.90 -4.07 29.89
N SER A 629 -22.45 -2.85 29.61
CA SER A 629 -22.04 -1.87 30.62
C SER A 629 -23.17 -1.26 31.46
N ALA A 630 -24.43 -1.57 31.14
CA ALA A 630 -25.62 -1.17 31.89
C ALA A 630 -26.17 -2.31 32.78
N SER A 631 -25.68 -3.54 32.66
CA SER A 631 -26.27 -4.71 33.33
C SER A 631 -26.29 -4.59 34.86
N SER A 632 -25.23 -4.04 35.49
CA SER A 632 -25.27 -3.76 36.93
C SER A 632 -26.33 -2.73 37.30
N THR A 633 -26.47 -1.68 36.47
CA THR A 633 -27.44 -0.60 36.63
C THR A 633 -28.88 -1.12 36.57
N GLU A 634 -29.18 -1.92 35.55
CA GLU A 634 -30.49 -2.59 35.39
C GLU A 634 -30.81 -3.50 36.58
N LEU A 635 -29.81 -4.24 37.07
CA LEU A 635 -29.97 -5.09 38.25
C LEU A 635 -30.27 -4.28 39.52
N TYR A 636 -29.65 -3.12 39.71
CA TYR A 636 -30.00 -2.22 40.82
C TYR A 636 -31.45 -1.75 40.74
N ALA A 637 -31.92 -1.38 39.54
CA ALA A 637 -33.31 -0.99 39.33
C ALA A 637 -34.28 -2.14 39.69
N LEU A 638 -33.97 -3.37 39.25
CA LEU A 638 -34.75 -4.56 39.58
C LEU A 638 -34.79 -4.85 41.08
N ILE A 639 -33.63 -4.83 41.76
CA ILE A 639 -33.54 -5.03 43.22
C ILE A 639 -34.32 -3.94 43.96
N SER A 640 -34.25 -2.70 43.51
CA SER A 640 -35.02 -1.59 44.06
C SER A 640 -36.53 -1.80 43.92
N SER A 641 -37.00 -2.18 42.72
CA SER A 641 -38.42 -2.46 42.47
C SER A 641 -38.92 -3.62 43.35
N LEU A 642 -38.14 -4.70 43.48
CA LEU A 642 -38.49 -5.87 44.29
C LEU A 642 -38.48 -5.59 45.79
N SER A 643 -37.49 -4.84 46.28
CA SER A 643 -37.36 -4.51 47.71
C SER A 643 -38.25 -3.35 48.14
N ARG A 644 -38.83 -2.60 47.19
CA ARG A 644 -39.55 -1.34 47.41
C ARG A 644 -38.69 -0.28 48.12
N VAL A 645 -37.38 -0.31 47.92
CA VAL A 645 -36.43 0.65 48.48
C VAL A 645 -35.98 1.62 47.38
N PRO A 646 -36.12 2.95 47.56
CA PRO A 646 -35.76 3.91 46.53
C PRO A 646 -34.23 4.03 46.35
N LEU A 647 -33.80 4.30 45.11
CA LEU A 647 -32.40 4.58 44.75
C LEU A 647 -32.18 6.08 44.62
N LYS A 648 -31.04 6.57 45.10
CA LYS A 648 -30.62 7.97 44.93
C LYS A 648 -30.42 8.32 43.47
N GLN A 649 -31.07 9.39 43.01
CA GLN A 649 -30.91 9.90 41.65
C GLN A 649 -29.74 10.89 41.51
N SER A 650 -29.09 11.26 42.62
CA SER A 650 -27.82 11.98 42.58
C SER A 650 -26.65 11.10 42.14
N ILE A 651 -26.85 9.79 42.00
CA ILE A 651 -25.80 8.83 41.66
C ILE A 651 -26.14 8.21 40.30
N ALA A 652 -25.20 8.31 39.36
CA ALA A 652 -25.24 7.53 38.13
C ALA A 652 -24.39 6.26 38.25
N VAL A 653 -24.71 5.26 37.46
CA VAL A 653 -24.13 3.91 37.57
C VAL A 653 -23.70 3.43 36.19
N THR A 654 -22.51 2.87 36.11
CA THR A 654 -22.06 2.04 34.99
C THR A 654 -21.28 0.84 35.51
N GLY A 655 -21.38 -0.28 34.81
CA GLY A 655 -20.68 -1.51 35.15
C GLY A 655 -21.35 -2.72 34.51
N SER A 656 -20.54 -3.64 34.00
CA SER A 656 -21.04 -4.97 33.66
C SER A 656 -21.16 -5.83 34.94
N VAL A 657 -21.99 -6.85 34.94
CA VAL A 657 -22.14 -7.78 36.08
C VAL A 657 -22.22 -9.22 35.59
N ASN A 658 -21.57 -10.14 36.31
CA ASN A 658 -21.70 -11.57 36.04
C ASN A 658 -22.82 -12.23 36.86
N GLN A 659 -23.09 -13.52 36.61
CA GLN A 659 -24.16 -14.26 37.31
C GLN A 659 -23.96 -14.39 38.84
N ARG A 660 -22.77 -14.08 39.36
CA ARG A 660 -22.47 -14.10 40.80
C ARG A 660 -22.57 -12.73 41.46
N GLY A 661 -22.92 -11.69 40.71
CA GLY A 661 -23.01 -10.32 41.22
C GLY A 661 -21.65 -9.62 41.35
N GLU A 662 -20.61 -10.13 40.69
CA GLU A 662 -19.31 -9.46 40.63
C GLU A 662 -19.33 -8.42 39.49
N ILE A 663 -18.89 -7.20 39.79
CA ILE A 663 -18.86 -6.08 38.86
C ILE A 663 -17.64 -6.18 37.95
N GLN A 664 -17.85 -5.97 36.66
CA GLN A 664 -16.89 -6.18 35.59
C GLN A 664 -16.54 -4.87 34.88
N PRO A 665 -15.32 -4.76 34.31
CA PRO A 665 -14.86 -3.53 33.66
C PRO A 665 -15.71 -3.17 32.45
N ILE A 666 -15.76 -1.87 32.17
CA ILE A 666 -16.46 -1.27 31.03
C ILE A 666 -15.53 -0.38 30.22
N GLY A 667 -15.91 -0.09 28.98
CA GLY A 667 -15.27 0.94 28.15
C GLY A 667 -15.84 2.34 28.41
N GLY A 668 -15.05 3.38 28.05
CA GLY A 668 -15.45 4.79 28.08
C GLY A 668 -15.80 5.32 29.47
N VAL A 669 -15.08 4.88 30.51
CA VAL A 669 -15.37 5.28 31.90
C VAL A 669 -15.21 6.78 32.11
N ASN A 670 -14.25 7.41 31.41
CA ASN A 670 -13.96 8.84 31.53
C ASN A 670 -15.13 9.67 31.00
N GLU A 671 -15.55 9.37 29.76
CA GLU A 671 -16.65 10.03 29.06
C GLU A 671 -17.94 9.90 29.87
N LYS A 672 -18.23 8.71 30.39
CA LYS A 672 -19.40 8.43 31.23
C LYS A 672 -19.44 9.28 32.50
N ILE A 673 -18.31 9.37 33.22
CA ILE A 673 -18.21 10.18 34.43
C ILE A 673 -18.38 11.67 34.11
N GLU A 674 -17.69 12.13 33.06
CA GLU A 674 -17.69 13.52 32.62
C GLU A 674 -19.07 13.97 32.15
N GLY A 675 -19.81 13.13 31.42
CA GLY A 675 -21.17 13.40 30.98
C GLY A 675 -22.14 13.65 32.13
N PHE A 676 -22.10 12.81 33.18
CA PHE A 676 -22.95 13.01 34.36
C PHE A 676 -22.49 14.21 35.20
N PHE A 677 -21.18 14.37 35.38
CA PHE A 677 -20.61 15.53 36.07
C PHE A 677 -21.03 16.84 35.43
N ARG A 678 -20.96 16.94 34.09
CA ARG A 678 -21.37 18.13 33.33
C ARG A 678 -22.82 18.52 33.63
N LEU A 679 -23.73 17.53 33.68
CA LEU A 679 -25.13 17.76 34.02
C LEU A 679 -25.32 18.23 35.46
N CYS A 680 -24.68 17.56 36.42
CA CYS A 680 -24.70 17.95 37.83
C CYS A 680 -24.16 19.38 38.03
N LYS A 681 -23.03 19.71 37.38
CA LYS A 681 -22.41 21.03 37.44
C LYS A 681 -23.33 22.12 36.90
N ALA A 682 -23.97 21.89 35.74
CA ALA A 682 -24.88 22.86 35.14
C ALA A 682 -26.14 23.12 35.98
N ARG A 683 -26.61 22.13 36.75
CA ARG A 683 -27.71 22.28 37.70
C ARG A 683 -27.28 22.75 39.09
N GLY A 684 -25.98 22.87 39.34
CA GLY A 684 -25.39 23.17 40.63
C GLY A 684 -25.01 21.91 41.40
N LEU A 685 -23.73 21.83 41.81
CA LEU A 685 -23.23 20.69 42.57
C LEU A 685 -23.79 20.69 43.99
N THR A 686 -24.42 19.58 44.39
CA THR A 686 -25.02 19.44 45.74
C THR A 686 -24.05 18.90 46.78
N GLY A 687 -22.95 18.28 46.35
CA GLY A 687 -22.02 17.55 47.21
C GLY A 687 -22.39 16.09 47.46
N ASP A 688 -23.59 15.65 47.08
CA ASP A 688 -24.04 14.24 47.19
C ASP A 688 -24.03 13.50 45.84
N GLN A 689 -23.61 14.19 44.78
CA GLN A 689 -23.63 13.70 43.41
C GLN A 689 -22.36 12.91 43.07
N GLY A 690 -22.50 11.91 42.20
CA GLY A 690 -21.34 11.13 41.79
C GLY A 690 -21.65 9.96 40.87
N VAL A 691 -20.63 9.16 40.59
CA VAL A 691 -20.75 8.00 39.70
C VAL A 691 -20.20 6.75 40.39
N LEU A 692 -20.97 5.69 40.35
CA LEU A 692 -20.57 4.34 40.74
C LEU A 692 -19.98 3.62 39.51
N ILE A 693 -18.76 3.10 39.67
CA ILE A 693 -17.99 2.44 38.60
C ILE A 693 -17.42 1.09 39.05
N PRO A 694 -17.00 0.23 38.11
CA PRO A 694 -16.23 -0.97 38.45
C PRO A 694 -14.88 -0.60 39.08
N ALA A 695 -14.52 -1.25 40.18
CA ALA A 695 -13.21 -1.06 40.81
C ALA A 695 -12.03 -1.38 39.86
N SER A 696 -12.23 -2.31 38.92
CA SER A 696 -11.25 -2.64 37.87
C SER A 696 -10.98 -1.50 36.90
N ASN A 697 -11.87 -0.50 36.79
CA ASN A 697 -11.68 0.66 35.91
C ASN A 697 -10.94 1.82 36.58
N VAL A 698 -10.58 1.74 37.87
CA VAL A 698 -9.83 2.82 38.55
C VAL A 698 -8.54 3.16 37.80
N GLN A 699 -7.84 2.16 37.27
CA GLN A 699 -6.63 2.34 36.46
C GLN A 699 -6.86 3.06 35.12
N ASN A 700 -8.11 3.13 34.63
CA ASN A 700 -8.49 3.78 33.38
C ASN A 700 -8.88 5.26 33.56
N LEU A 701 -8.96 5.76 34.80
CA LEU A 701 -9.37 7.13 35.08
C LEU A 701 -8.30 8.14 34.60
N MET A 702 -8.64 8.90 33.56
CA MET A 702 -7.90 10.00 32.95
C MET A 702 -8.84 11.21 32.77
N LEU A 703 -9.48 11.59 33.87
CA LEU A 703 -10.57 12.57 33.93
C LEU A 703 -10.10 14.00 33.67
N HIS A 704 -11.01 14.84 33.16
CA HIS A 704 -10.76 16.29 33.07
C HIS A 704 -10.47 16.91 34.45
N GLU A 705 -9.60 17.92 34.45
CA GLU A 705 -9.11 18.59 35.67
C GLU A 705 -10.26 19.16 36.53
N GLU A 706 -11.36 19.59 35.90
CA GLU A 706 -12.54 20.08 36.62
C GLU A 706 -13.23 19.01 37.46
N VAL A 707 -13.28 17.76 36.98
CA VAL A 707 -13.85 16.63 37.74
C VAL A 707 -12.95 16.33 38.93
N VAL A 708 -11.63 16.25 38.69
CA VAL A 708 -10.62 16.01 39.74
C VAL A 708 -10.69 17.08 40.83
N THR A 709 -10.86 18.33 40.43
CA THR A 709 -11.01 19.47 41.35
C THR A 709 -12.28 19.35 42.18
N ALA A 710 -13.42 19.05 41.56
CA ALA A 710 -14.69 18.88 42.27
C ALA A 710 -14.67 17.70 43.25
N VAL A 711 -14.05 16.58 42.87
CA VAL A 711 -13.85 15.42 43.75
C VAL A 711 -12.95 15.78 44.93
N SER A 712 -11.83 16.46 44.68
CA SER A 712 -10.91 16.92 45.75
C SER A 712 -11.59 17.89 46.73
N ALA A 713 -12.57 18.68 46.25
CA ALA A 713 -13.37 19.58 47.05
C ALA A 713 -14.59 18.91 47.73
N ASN A 714 -14.76 17.59 47.60
CA ASN A 714 -15.94 16.82 48.07
C ASN A 714 -17.29 17.32 47.50
N GLN A 715 -17.28 17.90 46.31
CA GLN A 715 -18.49 18.38 45.63
C GLN A 715 -19.07 17.34 44.65
N PHE A 716 -18.28 16.33 44.31
CA PHE A 716 -18.65 15.21 43.45
C PHE A 716 -17.89 13.96 43.90
N HIS A 717 -18.43 12.77 43.65
CA HIS A 717 -17.86 11.51 44.15
C HIS A 717 -17.71 10.46 43.07
N ILE A 718 -16.71 9.58 43.22
CA ILE A 718 -16.54 8.40 42.36
C ILE A 718 -16.41 7.19 43.28
N TRP A 719 -17.33 6.24 43.15
CA TRP A 719 -17.39 5.05 43.99
C TRP A 719 -16.99 3.80 43.20
N PRO A 720 -15.76 3.29 43.38
CA PRO A 720 -15.36 2.01 42.83
C PRO A 720 -15.96 0.86 43.66
N VAL A 721 -16.65 -0.07 43.00
CA VAL A 721 -17.25 -1.25 43.65
C VAL A 721 -16.85 -2.56 42.97
N HIS A 722 -16.85 -3.65 43.73
CA HIS A 722 -16.53 -5.00 43.28
C HIS A 722 -17.77 -5.87 43.13
N THR A 723 -18.86 -5.56 43.84
CA THR A 723 -20.06 -6.39 43.87
C THR A 723 -21.34 -5.56 43.81
N ILE A 724 -22.44 -6.22 43.43
CA ILE A 724 -23.79 -5.64 43.50
C ILE A 724 -24.11 -5.20 44.94
N ASP A 725 -23.74 -5.98 45.95
CA ASP A 725 -23.99 -5.64 47.35
C ASP A 725 -23.35 -4.30 47.75
N GLU A 726 -22.08 -4.07 47.41
CA GLU A 726 -21.41 -2.79 47.69
C GLU A 726 -22.13 -1.61 47.05
N GLY A 727 -22.55 -1.76 45.80
CA GLY A 727 -23.21 -0.68 45.07
C GLY A 727 -24.62 -0.38 45.54
N ILE A 728 -25.44 -1.41 45.83
CA ILE A 728 -26.81 -1.19 46.29
C ILE A 728 -26.84 -0.55 47.68
N GLU A 729 -25.84 -0.82 48.53
CA GLU A 729 -25.68 -0.16 49.82
C GLU A 729 -25.43 1.34 49.66
N ILE A 730 -24.61 1.75 48.68
CA ILE A 730 -24.35 3.17 48.37
C ILE A 730 -25.61 3.86 47.84
N LEU A 731 -26.31 3.21 46.91
CA LEU A 731 -27.49 3.76 46.23
C LEU A 731 -28.70 3.93 47.15
N THR A 732 -28.82 3.09 48.19
CA THR A 732 -29.98 3.06 49.10
C THR A 732 -29.68 3.57 50.51
N GLY A 733 -28.43 3.50 50.96
CA GLY A 733 -28.04 3.67 52.36
C GLY A 733 -28.47 2.53 53.30
N LYS A 734 -28.94 1.40 52.76
CA LYS A 734 -29.35 0.21 53.53
C LYS A 734 -28.40 -0.95 53.29
N THR A 735 -28.13 -1.75 54.31
CA THR A 735 -27.30 -2.96 54.23
C THR A 735 -27.92 -4.01 53.29
N ALA A 736 -27.11 -4.60 52.41
CA ALA A 736 -27.51 -5.63 51.44
C ALA A 736 -27.99 -6.90 52.17
N GLY A 737 -27.16 -7.43 53.07
CA GLY A 737 -27.44 -8.58 53.93
C GLY A 737 -26.91 -9.91 53.37
N LYS A 738 -26.06 -10.61 54.13
CA LYS A 738 -25.51 -11.91 53.67
C LYS A 738 -26.49 -13.06 53.90
N ARG A 739 -26.56 -13.98 52.93
CA ARG A 739 -27.36 -15.20 53.05
C ARG A 739 -26.85 -16.08 54.19
N ARG A 740 -27.77 -16.56 55.03
CA ARG A 740 -27.49 -17.48 56.14
C ARG A 740 -27.50 -18.94 55.66
N GLU A 741 -26.99 -19.85 56.49
CA GLU A 741 -26.94 -21.29 56.19
C GLU A 741 -28.34 -21.91 55.96
N ASP A 742 -29.37 -21.37 56.62
CA ASP A 742 -30.78 -21.77 56.44
C ASP A 742 -31.42 -21.21 55.15
N GLY A 743 -30.66 -20.43 54.38
CA GLY A 743 -31.12 -19.80 53.14
C GLY A 743 -31.91 -18.50 53.32
N SER A 744 -32.10 -18.04 54.55
CA SER A 744 -32.73 -16.73 54.86
C SER A 744 -31.71 -15.59 54.83
N TYR A 745 -32.22 -14.36 54.80
CA TYR A 745 -31.43 -13.14 54.95
C TYR A 745 -31.78 -12.43 56.26
N PRO A 746 -30.85 -11.69 56.90
CA PRO A 746 -31.13 -10.96 58.13
C PRO A 746 -32.27 -9.95 57.97
N GLU A 747 -33.15 -9.84 58.97
CA GLU A 747 -34.23 -8.87 58.97
C GLU A 747 -33.69 -7.43 58.84
N GLY A 748 -34.45 -6.57 58.16
CA GLY A 748 -34.08 -5.18 57.90
C GLY A 748 -33.08 -4.98 56.75
N THR A 749 -32.58 -6.05 56.13
CA THR A 749 -31.68 -5.98 54.97
C THR A 749 -32.43 -5.97 53.63
N LEU A 750 -31.77 -5.49 52.57
CA LEU A 750 -32.33 -5.44 51.21
C LEU A 750 -32.68 -6.81 50.66
N HIS A 751 -31.76 -7.79 50.76
CA HIS A 751 -32.02 -9.14 50.24
C HIS A 751 -33.17 -9.83 50.98
N CYS A 752 -33.35 -9.55 52.27
CA CYS A 752 -34.52 -10.01 53.02
C CYS A 752 -35.82 -9.42 52.44
N ALA A 753 -35.85 -8.10 52.18
CA ALA A 753 -37.01 -7.45 51.59
C ALA A 753 -37.37 -8.03 50.21
N VAL A 754 -36.36 -8.27 49.35
CA VAL A 754 -36.56 -8.91 48.04
C VAL A 754 -37.12 -10.33 48.20
N GLN A 755 -36.49 -11.16 49.04
CA GLN A 755 -36.92 -12.55 49.25
C GLN A 755 -38.37 -12.62 49.78
N THR A 756 -38.72 -11.74 50.71
CA THR A 756 -40.08 -11.64 51.26
C THR A 756 -41.09 -11.19 50.21
N HIS A 757 -40.76 -10.20 49.36
CA HIS A 757 -41.68 -9.76 48.32
C HIS A 757 -41.91 -10.84 47.26
N LEU A 758 -40.86 -11.53 46.82
CA LEU A 758 -40.98 -12.66 45.89
C LEU A 758 -41.82 -13.80 46.46
N ARG A 759 -41.66 -14.11 47.75
CA ARG A 759 -42.48 -15.13 48.41
C ARG A 759 -43.95 -14.73 48.44
N HIS A 760 -44.23 -13.48 48.79
CA HIS A 760 -45.58 -12.94 48.77
C HIS A 760 -46.20 -13.01 47.37
N LEU A 761 -45.46 -12.68 46.31
CA LEU A 761 -45.95 -12.80 44.93
C LEU A 761 -46.28 -14.26 44.57
N ALA A 762 -45.43 -15.21 44.96
CA ALA A 762 -45.66 -16.63 44.71
C ALA A 762 -46.88 -17.18 45.47
N GLU A 763 -47.03 -16.81 46.75
CA GLU A 763 -48.17 -17.22 47.58
C GLU A 763 -49.50 -16.67 47.04
N GLU A 764 -49.52 -15.41 46.61
CA GLU A 764 -50.73 -14.80 46.05
C GLU A 764 -51.06 -15.36 44.66
N LEU A 765 -50.07 -15.63 43.80
CA LEU A 765 -50.32 -16.25 42.49
C LEU A 765 -50.97 -17.63 42.64
N ASN A 766 -50.51 -18.45 43.61
CA ASN A 766 -51.12 -19.74 43.90
C ASN A 766 -52.59 -19.59 44.34
N LYS A 767 -52.92 -18.57 45.15
CA LYS A 767 -54.31 -18.33 45.58
C LYS A 767 -55.25 -17.98 44.43
N PHE A 768 -54.77 -17.29 43.40
CA PHE A 768 -55.55 -17.03 42.19
C PHE A 768 -55.71 -18.28 41.31
N GLY A 769 -54.70 -19.16 41.27
CA GLY A 769 -54.79 -20.44 40.56
C GLY A 769 -55.78 -21.43 41.20
N ASP A 770 -55.80 -21.49 42.54
CA ASP A 770 -56.71 -22.38 43.28
C ASP A 770 -58.19 -21.93 43.22
N SER A 771 -58.48 -20.67 42.85
CA SER A 771 -59.86 -20.17 42.75
C SER A 771 -60.58 -20.52 41.46
N ASP A 772 -59.88 -20.99 40.43
CA ASP A 772 -60.46 -21.36 39.13
C ASP A 772 -60.83 -22.87 39.02
N ASP A 773 -60.43 -23.70 40.00
CA ASP A 773 -60.71 -25.15 40.02
C ASP A 773 -61.98 -25.54 40.82
N ASP A 774 -62.71 -24.57 41.39
CA ASP A 774 -63.89 -24.78 42.25
C ASP A 774 -65.24 -24.31 41.64
N ASP A 775 -65.30 -24.02 40.32
CA ASP A 775 -66.54 -23.72 39.56
C ASP A 775 -66.90 -24.75 38.46
#